data_AF-A0A1H0SRY6-F1
#
_entry.id   AF-A0A1H0SRY6-F1
#
_cell.length_a   1.000
_cell.length_b   1.000
_cell.length_c   1.000
_cell.angle_alpha   90.00
_cell.angle_beta   90.00
_cell.angle_gamma   90.00
#
_symmetry.space_group_name_H-M   'P 1'
#
loop_
_entity.id
_entity.type
_entity.pdbx_description
1 polymer ?
#
loop_
_entity_poly.entity_id
_entity_poly.type
_entity_poly.pdbx_seq_one_letter_code
_entity_poly.pdbx_strand_id
1 'polypeptide(L)'
;MDGDIELEIGSGQGGYTVRVIRAPAGGETSGTFQLDVEAVLARITELEATVLASAVPARRTIPHGEKPLHDVGVHLFQSLFTGQVRDTYRASLGAAQHSGGQLRVVLRLAAPEMAALPWEMLFDPETESYLCQEMPLLRRIPAADFNPHPLEVKPPLRILGIVAAPSNLPGLDADAEKQYLAQALAKPIADGLIELVWAEQATWDGIQTMLLDGPWHVLHFIGHGDYDMSRQEGRIALESDTGRSAMVESSRLMHLLREAEPTPRLVVLNSCSSGEAGREDLFSGTAAALVRGGISAVAAMQFTVSDRAAIAFARGFYAAIAHGRDVDKAAGSGRRSILGLGTLEWMTPVLYVRGGSTRLFTLTSSPVPLEPEAVPQPVLPERRQQALLRTLYVQASFELRTKNYGPAIELLDELLGIEPGYRDAAELRKTAQNRRELAETYRAAREAEDAGDWEEAVRSYALVRDDPDFADAAARGEASEAHLQVTDLQDILRLHAGAGAWQAVLDTASELAALDTAAADPDGLATRARLEILYARARQAEETGDLDAAAHAYAQILTTDPGFRDAAVRHNTGGSTTGASSIQDRPVDLSPFRAADHLSPISGTSPAPGTEVLLHPDGYVYAVAFSPDGTRLATGSEDRTARIWDTSTG
;
A
#
# COMPACT_ATOMS: atom_id res chain seq x y z
N MET A 1 20.08 17.91 -45.44
CA MET A 1 20.58 16.65 -44.86
C MET A 1 19.70 16.38 -43.66
N ASP A 2 18.95 15.28 -43.67
CA ASP A 2 18.01 14.97 -42.60
C ASP A 2 18.80 14.76 -41.31
N GLY A 3 18.64 15.68 -40.37
CA GLY A 3 19.29 15.67 -39.06
C GLY A 3 18.74 14.59 -38.13
N ASP A 4 18.32 13.44 -38.66
CA ASP A 4 17.55 12.43 -37.94
C ASP A 4 18.40 11.22 -37.60
N ILE A 5 18.51 10.90 -36.32
CA ILE A 5 18.82 9.53 -35.90
C ILE A 5 17.50 8.78 -35.66
N GLU A 6 17.19 7.86 -36.57
CA GLU A 6 15.97 7.05 -36.52
C GLU A 6 16.28 5.66 -36.01
N LEU A 7 15.68 5.32 -34.87
CA LEU A 7 15.90 4.08 -34.14
C LEU A 7 14.63 3.24 -34.23
N GLU A 8 14.74 2.05 -34.80
CA GLU A 8 13.69 1.03 -34.75
C GLU A 8 13.97 0.09 -33.58
N ILE A 9 13.04 0.04 -32.62
CA ILE A 9 13.13 -0.75 -31.39
C ILE A 9 12.08 -1.85 -31.48
N GLY A 10 12.50 -3.11 -31.51
CA GLY A 10 11.61 -4.27 -31.64
C GLY A 10 12.04 -5.46 -30.79
N SER A 11 11.21 -6.48 -30.72
CA SER A 11 11.51 -7.71 -29.96
C SER A 11 12.63 -8.52 -30.62
N GLY A 12 13.51 -9.11 -29.80
CA GLY A 12 14.62 -9.97 -30.24
C GLY A 12 14.66 -11.29 -29.47
N GLN A 13 15.55 -12.21 -29.86
CA GLN A 13 15.73 -13.45 -29.10
C GLN A 13 16.33 -13.16 -27.73
N GLY A 14 15.55 -13.38 -26.68
CA GLY A 14 15.96 -13.21 -25.28
C GLY A 14 16.08 -11.76 -24.83
N GLY A 15 15.50 -10.77 -25.51
CA GLY A 15 15.54 -9.35 -25.16
C GLY A 15 15.00 -8.45 -26.27
N TYR A 16 15.60 -7.28 -26.47
CA TYR A 16 15.19 -6.30 -27.47
C TYR A 16 16.30 -6.02 -28.49
N THR A 17 15.88 -5.58 -29.67
CA THR A 17 16.77 -5.13 -30.75
C THR A 17 16.56 -3.65 -30.99
N VAL A 18 17.65 -2.96 -31.31
CA VAL A 18 17.64 -1.59 -31.82
C VAL A 18 18.36 -1.56 -33.15
N ARG A 19 17.75 -0.95 -34.16
CA ARG A 19 18.35 -0.75 -35.48
C ARG A 19 18.33 0.72 -35.85
N VAL A 20 19.49 1.25 -36.21
CA VAL A 20 19.60 2.59 -36.80
C VAL A 20 19.14 2.50 -38.25
N ILE A 21 17.98 3.09 -38.54
CA ILE A 21 17.39 3.14 -39.88
C ILE A 21 18.08 4.18 -40.74
N ARG A 22 18.38 5.33 -40.13
CA ARG A 22 19.13 6.43 -40.73
C ARG A 22 19.76 7.28 -39.64
N ALA A 23 20.89 7.89 -39.98
CA ALA A 23 21.62 8.79 -39.09
C ALA A 23 22.48 9.76 -39.92
N PRO A 24 22.72 11.01 -39.47
CA PRO A 24 23.62 11.94 -40.13
C PRO A 24 25.04 11.41 -40.33
N ALA A 25 25.53 10.62 -39.39
CA ALA A 25 26.85 9.98 -39.49
C ALA A 25 26.89 8.78 -40.45
N GLY A 26 25.74 8.39 -41.03
CA GLY A 26 25.58 7.16 -41.79
C GLY A 26 25.57 5.92 -40.89
N GLY A 27 25.36 4.75 -41.51
CA GLY A 27 25.41 3.44 -40.85
C GLY A 27 24.04 2.79 -40.65
N GLU A 28 23.91 1.53 -41.08
CA GLU A 28 22.81 0.62 -40.75
C GLU A 28 23.23 -0.27 -39.57
N THR A 29 23.65 0.35 -38.46
CA THR A 29 24.10 -0.37 -37.27
C THR A 29 22.91 -0.93 -36.50
N SER A 30 23.07 -2.11 -35.92
CA SER A 30 22.09 -2.71 -35.02
C SER A 30 22.76 -3.19 -33.73
N GLY A 31 21.96 -3.32 -32.68
CA GLY A 31 22.38 -3.82 -31.38
C GLY A 31 21.24 -4.58 -30.70
N THR A 32 21.59 -5.30 -29.65
CA THR A 32 20.63 -5.93 -28.74
C THR A 32 20.81 -5.34 -27.34
N PHE A 33 19.71 -5.28 -26.59
CA PHE A 33 19.75 -4.81 -25.20
C PHE A 33 18.72 -5.56 -24.35
N GLN A 34 18.92 -5.50 -23.04
CA GLN A 34 17.99 -5.99 -22.03
C GLN A 34 17.38 -4.79 -21.31
N LEU A 35 16.08 -4.85 -21.06
CA LEU A 35 15.37 -3.85 -20.28
C LEU A 35 14.26 -4.56 -19.50
N ASP A 36 14.24 -4.36 -18.19
CA ASP A 36 13.12 -4.82 -17.36
C ASP A 36 11.97 -3.83 -17.50
N VAL A 37 11.15 -4.04 -18.53
CA VAL A 37 10.00 -3.18 -18.85
C VAL A 37 9.01 -3.15 -17.70
N GLU A 38 8.76 -4.29 -17.05
CA GLU A 38 7.85 -4.40 -15.92
C GLU A 38 8.33 -3.57 -14.73
N ALA A 39 9.63 -3.59 -14.43
CA ALA A 39 10.18 -2.75 -13.37
C ALA A 39 10.05 -1.25 -13.66
N VAL A 40 10.19 -0.82 -14.92
CA VAL A 40 9.97 0.60 -15.29
C VAL A 40 8.49 0.96 -15.20
N LEU A 41 7.61 0.10 -15.73
CA LEU A 41 6.15 0.33 -15.71
C LEU A 41 5.60 0.35 -14.28
N ALA A 42 6.12 -0.48 -13.38
CA ALA A 42 5.76 -0.47 -11.96
C ALA A 42 6.07 0.86 -11.26
N ARG A 43 6.96 1.69 -11.83
CA ARG A 43 7.33 3.00 -11.28
C ARG A 43 6.56 4.17 -11.92
N ILE A 44 5.70 3.94 -12.91
CA ILE A 44 4.98 5.02 -13.61
C ILE A 44 4.21 5.93 -12.64
N THR A 45 3.53 5.35 -11.64
CA THR A 45 2.79 6.14 -10.64
C THR A 45 3.72 6.97 -9.74
N GLU A 46 4.89 6.45 -9.38
CA GLU A 46 5.92 7.19 -8.63
C GLU A 46 6.45 8.38 -9.46
N LEU A 47 6.72 8.13 -10.75
CA LEU A 47 7.22 9.14 -11.68
C LEU A 47 6.18 10.25 -11.92
N GLU A 48 4.91 9.90 -12.14
CA GLU A 48 3.83 10.87 -12.28
C GLU A 48 3.67 11.73 -11.01
N ALA A 49 3.66 11.10 -9.83
CA ALA A 49 3.57 11.82 -8.57
C ALA A 49 4.73 12.81 -8.39
N THR A 50 5.93 12.41 -8.82
CA THR A 50 7.13 13.24 -8.78
C THR A 50 7.03 14.44 -9.74
N VAL A 51 6.54 14.23 -10.95
CA VAL A 51 6.28 15.30 -11.93
C VAL A 51 5.24 16.27 -11.39
N LEU A 52 4.12 15.79 -10.85
CA LEU A 52 3.06 16.64 -10.29
C LEU A 52 3.53 17.41 -9.05
N ALA A 53 4.30 16.78 -8.17
CA ALA A 53 4.85 17.43 -6.98
C ALA A 53 5.78 18.61 -7.33
N SER A 54 6.38 18.61 -8.52
CA SER A 54 7.22 19.72 -9.00
C SER A 54 6.41 20.99 -9.36
N ALA A 55 5.09 20.87 -9.54
CA ALA A 55 4.23 21.99 -9.90
C ALA A 55 3.94 22.95 -8.73
N VAL A 56 4.15 22.51 -7.47
CA VAL A 56 3.86 23.29 -6.26
C VAL A 56 5.07 24.17 -5.90
N PRO A 57 4.94 25.51 -5.92
CA PRO A 57 6.03 26.41 -5.54
C PRO A 57 6.17 26.48 -4.01
N ALA A 58 6.73 25.44 -3.39
CA ALA A 58 7.24 25.50 -2.02
C ALA A 58 8.74 25.84 -2.07
N ARG A 59 9.21 26.69 -1.15
CA ARG A 59 10.63 27.00 -0.93
C ARG A 59 11.45 25.69 -0.88
N ARG A 60 12.09 25.31 -1.98
CA ARG A 60 13.01 24.17 -2.02
C ARG A 60 14.38 24.63 -2.47
N THR A 61 15.29 24.73 -1.51
CA THR A 61 16.68 24.28 -1.69
C THR A 61 16.65 22.77 -1.51
N ILE A 62 16.41 21.95 -2.54
CA ILE A 62 17.00 20.59 -2.71
C ILE A 62 16.71 20.03 -4.15
N PRO A 63 17.74 19.57 -4.90
CA PRO A 63 17.66 18.76 -6.13
C PRO A 63 17.11 17.31 -6.01
N HIS A 64 16.65 16.84 -4.84
CA HIS A 64 16.33 15.42 -4.61
C HIS A 64 14.98 14.96 -5.18
N GLY A 65 14.14 15.89 -5.64
CA GLY A 65 12.85 15.53 -6.25
C GLY A 65 12.96 14.87 -7.61
N GLU A 66 14.02 15.12 -8.39
CA GLU A 66 14.15 14.61 -9.76
C GLU A 66 14.75 13.20 -9.84
N LYS A 67 15.34 12.71 -8.74
CA LYS A 67 16.11 11.46 -8.73
C LYS A 67 15.37 10.25 -9.32
N PRO A 68 14.09 9.99 -9.01
CA PRO A 68 13.36 8.88 -9.62
C PRO A 68 13.33 8.95 -11.15
N LEU A 69 13.10 10.13 -11.72
CA LEU A 69 13.04 10.36 -13.16
C LEU A 69 14.43 10.26 -13.79
N HIS A 70 15.43 10.84 -13.13
CA HIS A 70 16.83 10.75 -13.55
C HIS A 70 17.29 9.29 -13.61
N ASP A 71 17.03 8.49 -12.58
CA ASP A 71 17.46 7.09 -12.51
C ASP A 71 16.81 6.24 -13.62
N VAL A 72 15.51 6.45 -13.88
CA VAL A 72 14.83 5.81 -15.02
C VAL A 72 15.40 6.30 -16.36
N GLY A 73 15.63 7.60 -16.50
CA GLY A 73 16.18 8.21 -17.71
C GLY A 73 17.58 7.69 -18.09
N VAL A 74 18.47 7.58 -17.10
CA VAL A 74 19.81 6.98 -17.26
C VAL A 74 19.69 5.52 -17.67
N HIS A 75 18.80 4.77 -17.01
CA HIS A 75 18.62 3.36 -17.31
C HIS A 75 18.09 3.11 -18.73
N LEU A 76 17.11 3.91 -19.18
CA LEU A 76 16.61 3.86 -20.56
C LEU A 76 17.71 4.20 -21.56
N PHE A 77 18.50 5.25 -21.29
CA PHE A 77 19.55 5.68 -22.20
C PHE A 77 20.67 4.64 -22.32
N GLN A 78 21.17 4.14 -21.18
CA GLN A 78 22.24 3.15 -21.15
C GLN A 78 21.82 1.82 -21.77
N SER A 79 20.54 1.47 -21.69
CA SER A 79 20.00 0.27 -22.34
C SER A 79 19.90 0.46 -23.86
N LEU A 80 19.35 1.59 -24.32
CA LEU A 80 19.11 1.84 -25.74
C LEU A 80 20.39 2.15 -26.53
N PHE A 81 21.24 3.03 -26.00
CA PHE A 81 22.47 3.49 -26.65
C PHE A 81 23.67 2.67 -26.17
N THR A 82 23.80 1.47 -26.72
CA THR A 82 24.93 0.55 -26.45
C THR A 82 25.76 0.29 -27.71
N GLY A 83 27.05 -0.04 -27.51
CA GLY A 83 27.96 -0.44 -28.59
C GLY A 83 27.93 0.49 -29.79
N GLN A 84 27.77 -0.09 -30.99
CA GLN A 84 27.75 0.65 -32.26
C GLN A 84 26.59 1.65 -32.36
N VAL A 85 25.45 1.41 -31.72
CA VAL A 85 24.31 2.35 -31.74
C VAL A 85 24.67 3.63 -30.99
N ARG A 86 25.37 3.52 -29.85
CA ARG A 86 25.90 4.67 -29.12
C ARG A 86 26.92 5.44 -29.94
N ASP A 87 27.84 4.74 -30.59
CA ASP A 87 28.89 5.36 -31.42
C ASP A 87 28.26 6.13 -32.60
N THR A 88 27.25 5.55 -33.25
CA THR A 88 26.47 6.22 -34.31
C THR A 88 25.72 7.44 -33.78
N TYR A 89 25.12 7.36 -32.59
CA TYR A 89 24.47 8.52 -31.93
C TYR A 89 25.45 9.66 -31.67
N ARG A 90 26.60 9.35 -31.06
CA ARG A 90 27.66 10.33 -30.77
C ARG A 90 28.22 10.97 -32.04
N ALA A 91 28.53 10.17 -33.07
CA ALA A 91 28.98 10.67 -34.36
C ALA A 91 27.92 11.57 -35.02
N SER A 92 26.63 11.22 -34.87
CA SER A 92 25.53 12.00 -35.41
C SER A 92 25.30 13.33 -34.69
N LEU A 93 25.51 13.37 -33.37
CA LEU A 93 25.55 14.63 -32.62
C LEU A 93 26.63 15.55 -33.17
N GLY A 94 27.85 15.01 -33.36
CA GLY A 94 28.95 15.74 -33.97
C GLY A 94 28.59 16.24 -35.38
N ALA A 95 28.08 15.37 -36.26
CA ALA A 95 27.71 15.74 -37.62
C ALA A 95 26.62 16.83 -37.68
N ALA A 96 25.61 16.76 -36.80
CA ALA A 96 24.58 17.78 -36.68
C ALA A 96 25.17 19.14 -36.27
N GLN A 97 26.04 19.15 -35.25
CA GLN A 97 26.72 20.37 -34.80
C GLN A 97 27.60 21.00 -35.91
N HIS A 98 28.38 20.19 -36.62
CA HIS A 98 29.23 20.68 -37.73
C HIS A 98 28.43 21.26 -38.90
N SER A 99 27.22 20.74 -39.13
CA SER A 99 26.32 21.25 -40.17
C SER A 99 25.47 22.45 -39.72
N GLY A 100 25.65 22.94 -38.48
CA GLY A 100 24.86 24.03 -37.90
C GLY A 100 23.40 23.65 -37.63
N GLY A 101 23.10 22.35 -37.65
CA GLY A 101 21.78 21.79 -37.38
C GLY A 101 21.66 21.24 -35.97
N GLN A 102 20.44 20.82 -35.62
CA GLN A 102 20.16 20.08 -34.39
C GLN A 102 19.85 18.64 -34.77
N LEU A 103 20.42 17.68 -34.03
CA LEU A 103 20.02 16.28 -34.18
C LEU A 103 18.57 16.13 -33.74
N ARG A 104 17.82 15.25 -34.37
CA ARG A 104 16.47 14.84 -33.99
C ARG A 104 16.46 13.35 -33.72
N VAL A 105 15.91 12.95 -32.58
CA VAL A 105 15.77 11.55 -32.20
C VAL A 105 14.37 11.08 -32.60
N VAL A 106 14.32 10.08 -33.48
CA VAL A 106 13.08 9.51 -34.00
C VAL A 106 12.97 8.07 -33.53
N LEU A 107 11.96 7.79 -32.70
CA LEU A 107 11.72 6.46 -32.16
C LEU A 107 10.63 5.75 -32.96
N ARG A 108 10.96 4.60 -33.54
CA ARG A 108 10.03 3.65 -34.15
C ARG A 108 9.86 2.47 -33.22
N LEU A 109 8.83 2.53 -32.39
CA LEU A 109 8.53 1.52 -31.40
C LEU A 109 7.72 0.42 -32.09
N ALA A 110 8.33 -0.75 -32.26
CA ALA A 110 7.77 -1.93 -32.92
C ALA A 110 7.41 -3.06 -31.93
N ALA A 111 7.74 -2.90 -30.64
CA ALA A 111 7.27 -3.76 -29.55
C ALA A 111 6.22 -3.01 -28.71
N PRO A 112 4.98 -3.54 -28.53
CA PRO A 112 3.89 -2.89 -27.79
C PRO A 112 4.28 -2.36 -26.41
N GLU A 113 4.96 -3.18 -25.62
CA GLU A 113 5.39 -2.85 -24.26
C GLU A 113 6.41 -1.69 -24.22
N MET A 114 7.14 -1.46 -25.32
CA MET A 114 8.05 -0.32 -25.46
C MET A 114 7.31 0.98 -25.73
N ALA A 115 6.11 0.94 -26.33
CA ALA A 115 5.31 2.13 -26.57
C ALA A 115 4.81 2.77 -25.27
N ALA A 116 4.66 1.98 -24.21
CA ALA A 116 4.22 2.46 -22.89
C ALA A 116 5.33 3.18 -22.10
N LEU A 117 6.59 3.05 -22.51
CA LEU A 117 7.72 3.61 -21.75
C LEU A 117 7.85 5.13 -21.91
N PRO A 118 8.33 5.85 -20.87
CA PRO A 118 8.46 7.30 -20.88
C PRO A 118 9.77 7.74 -21.54
N TRP A 119 9.92 7.51 -22.84
CA TRP A 119 11.15 7.81 -23.61
C TRP A 119 11.56 9.29 -23.57
N GLU A 120 10.63 10.19 -23.28
CA GLU A 120 10.89 11.60 -23.06
C GLU A 120 11.81 11.86 -21.85
N MET A 121 11.97 10.87 -20.95
CA MET A 121 12.90 10.91 -19.82
C MET A 121 14.34 10.51 -20.18
N LEU A 122 14.64 10.09 -21.42
CA LEU A 122 15.99 9.71 -21.82
C LEU A 122 17.02 10.76 -21.38
N PHE A 123 17.91 10.35 -20.46
CA PHE A 123 18.93 11.19 -19.87
C PHE A 123 20.30 10.69 -20.27
N ASP A 124 21.08 11.57 -20.88
CA ASP A 124 22.44 11.25 -21.29
C ASP A 124 23.42 11.54 -20.14
N PRO A 125 24.02 10.52 -19.51
CA PRO A 125 24.93 10.72 -18.39
C PRO A 125 26.28 11.35 -18.79
N GLU A 126 26.60 11.40 -20.08
CA GLU A 126 27.84 12.00 -20.57
C GLU A 126 27.69 13.51 -20.78
N THR A 127 26.53 13.95 -21.26
CA THR A 127 26.21 15.38 -21.43
C THR A 127 25.44 15.97 -20.24
N GLU A 128 25.08 15.14 -19.26
CA GLU A 128 24.30 15.49 -18.07
C GLU A 128 22.97 16.21 -18.41
N SER A 129 22.30 15.76 -19.47
CA SER A 129 21.11 16.44 -20.00
C SER A 129 20.05 15.48 -20.49
N TYR A 130 18.78 15.87 -20.34
CA TYR A 130 17.66 15.17 -20.97
C TYR A 130 17.61 15.45 -22.47
N LEU A 131 17.49 14.39 -23.28
CA LEU A 131 17.48 14.51 -24.74
C LEU A 131 16.37 15.47 -25.23
N CYS A 132 15.16 15.38 -24.69
CA CYS A 132 14.05 16.20 -25.17
C CYS A 132 14.17 17.71 -24.82
N GLN A 133 15.11 18.10 -23.95
CA GLN A 133 15.46 19.50 -23.71
C GLN A 133 16.43 20.02 -24.78
N GLU A 134 17.40 19.19 -25.15
CA GLU A 134 18.49 19.53 -26.06
C GLU A 134 18.16 19.29 -27.53
N MET A 135 17.17 18.46 -27.85
CA MET A 135 16.81 18.09 -29.21
C MET A 135 15.33 17.68 -29.38
N PRO A 136 14.76 17.77 -30.59
CA PRO A 136 13.46 17.19 -30.86
C PRO A 136 13.50 15.67 -30.68
N LEU A 137 12.57 15.17 -29.88
CA LEU A 137 12.30 13.74 -29.68
C LEU A 137 10.84 13.47 -30.03
N LEU A 138 10.62 12.50 -30.92
CA LEU A 138 9.29 12.11 -31.38
C LEU A 138 9.16 10.60 -31.60
N ARG A 139 7.90 10.13 -31.55
CA ARG A 139 7.51 8.76 -31.85
C ARG A 139 6.94 8.70 -33.27
N ARG A 140 7.56 7.93 -34.15
CA ARG A 140 7.15 7.81 -35.56
C ARG A 140 6.32 6.56 -35.76
N ILE A 141 5.14 6.75 -36.35
CA ILE A 141 4.31 5.66 -36.86
C ILE A 141 4.61 5.48 -38.36
N PRO A 142 5.19 4.34 -38.78
CA PRO A 142 5.52 4.10 -40.19
C PRO A 142 4.30 4.16 -41.09
N ALA A 143 4.43 4.84 -42.23
CA ALA A 143 3.42 4.89 -43.28
C ALA A 143 4.13 5.12 -44.62
N ALA A 144 4.53 4.02 -45.29
CA ALA A 144 5.40 4.06 -46.47
C ALA A 144 4.85 4.88 -47.63
N ASP A 145 3.52 4.93 -47.78
CA ASP A 145 2.84 5.67 -48.86
C ASP A 145 2.34 7.06 -48.41
N PHE A 146 2.59 7.45 -47.16
CA PHE A 146 2.11 8.70 -46.60
C PHE A 146 3.21 9.76 -46.62
N ASN A 147 3.25 10.53 -47.70
CA ASN A 147 4.13 11.68 -47.83
C ASN A 147 3.32 12.93 -48.19
N PRO A 148 2.47 13.43 -47.28
CA PRO A 148 1.63 14.58 -47.60
C PRO A 148 2.49 15.82 -47.79
N HIS A 149 2.24 16.56 -48.87
CA HIS A 149 2.67 17.94 -48.93
C HIS A 149 2.08 18.72 -47.75
N PRO A 150 2.84 19.63 -47.12
CA PRO A 150 2.30 20.50 -46.07
C PRO A 150 1.05 21.21 -46.58
N LEU A 151 0.02 21.29 -45.75
CA LEU A 151 -1.22 21.97 -46.11
C LEU A 151 -0.92 23.47 -46.25
N GLU A 152 -1.23 24.04 -47.41
CA GLU A 152 -1.15 25.48 -47.61
C GLU A 152 -2.29 26.16 -46.84
N VAL A 153 -1.93 27.05 -45.93
CA VAL A 153 -2.89 27.77 -45.09
C VAL A 153 -2.68 29.26 -45.31
N LYS A 154 -3.73 29.94 -45.77
CA LYS A 154 -3.80 31.39 -45.67
C LYS A 154 -4.24 31.71 -44.24
N PRO A 155 -3.44 32.43 -43.43
CA PRO A 155 -3.85 32.77 -42.07
C PRO A 155 -5.26 33.38 -42.00
N PRO A 156 -6.04 33.07 -40.96
CA PRO A 156 -5.62 32.37 -39.74
C PRO A 156 -5.61 30.84 -39.82
N LEU A 157 -4.75 30.22 -39.01
CA LEU A 157 -4.82 28.79 -38.71
C LEU A 157 -5.98 28.53 -37.76
N ARG A 158 -7.06 27.95 -38.30
CA ARG A 158 -8.28 27.59 -37.58
C ARG A 158 -8.11 26.37 -36.67
N ILE A 159 -8.42 26.54 -35.39
CA ILE A 159 -8.39 25.53 -34.33
C ILE A 159 -9.82 25.29 -33.84
N LEU A 160 -10.29 24.04 -33.93
CA LEU A 160 -11.50 23.60 -33.24
C LEU A 160 -11.13 23.15 -31.82
N GLY A 161 -11.52 23.94 -30.82
CA GLY A 161 -11.38 23.61 -29.41
C GLY A 161 -12.60 22.83 -28.90
N ILE A 162 -12.35 21.74 -28.17
CA ILE A 162 -13.38 20.90 -27.55
C ILE A 162 -13.02 20.78 -26.07
N VAL A 163 -13.95 21.15 -25.19
CA VAL A 163 -13.83 20.90 -23.74
C VAL A 163 -15.00 20.03 -23.32
N ALA A 164 -14.71 18.81 -22.87
CA ALA A 164 -15.72 17.87 -22.39
C ALA A 164 -15.65 17.75 -20.87
N ALA A 165 -16.74 18.14 -20.19
CA ALA A 165 -16.83 18.14 -18.73
C ALA A 165 -18.04 17.32 -18.24
N PRO A 166 -18.09 16.00 -18.53
CA PRO A 166 -19.22 15.16 -18.14
C PRO A 166 -19.38 15.08 -16.62
N SER A 167 -20.63 15.17 -16.16
CA SER A 167 -21.02 15.30 -14.74
C SER A 167 -20.61 14.14 -13.83
N ASN A 168 -20.34 12.96 -14.37
CA ASN A 168 -19.97 11.75 -13.62
C ASN A 168 -18.47 11.42 -13.63
N LEU A 169 -17.63 12.33 -14.16
CA LEU A 169 -16.17 12.26 -14.06
C LEU A 169 -15.66 13.40 -13.16
N PRO A 170 -14.38 13.38 -12.73
CA PRO A 170 -13.83 14.46 -11.93
C PRO A 170 -14.08 15.83 -12.57
N GLY A 171 -14.58 16.78 -11.77
CA GLY A 171 -15.01 18.08 -12.27
C GLY A 171 -13.91 18.84 -12.99
N LEU A 172 -14.21 19.23 -14.23
CA LEU A 172 -13.42 20.09 -15.11
C LEU A 172 -14.20 21.39 -15.31
N ASP A 173 -13.59 22.53 -15.00
CA ASP A 173 -14.23 23.84 -15.22
C ASP A 173 -14.07 24.23 -16.69
N ALA A 174 -15.08 23.91 -17.50
CA ALA A 174 -15.01 24.09 -18.94
C ALA A 174 -14.78 25.56 -19.35
N ASP A 175 -15.36 26.51 -18.61
CA ASP A 175 -15.18 27.93 -18.90
C ASP A 175 -13.78 28.41 -18.55
N ALA A 176 -13.22 27.94 -17.43
CA ALA A 176 -11.83 28.20 -17.09
C ALA A 176 -10.87 27.63 -18.14
N GLU A 177 -11.05 26.38 -18.58
CA GLU A 177 -10.22 25.76 -19.62
C GLU A 177 -10.28 26.54 -20.94
N LYS A 178 -11.47 26.98 -21.34
CA LYS A 178 -11.66 27.81 -22.54
C LYS A 178 -10.90 29.13 -22.42
N GLN A 179 -11.00 29.80 -21.28
CA GLN A 179 -10.29 31.04 -21.01
C GLN A 179 -8.77 30.85 -20.98
N TYR A 180 -8.29 29.75 -20.40
CA TYR A 180 -6.87 29.43 -20.31
C TYR A 180 -6.23 29.25 -21.68
N LEU A 181 -6.86 28.48 -22.57
CA LEU A 181 -6.37 28.32 -23.93
C LEU A 181 -6.46 29.65 -24.72
N ALA A 182 -7.57 30.38 -24.61
CA ALA A 182 -7.71 31.69 -25.25
C ALA A 182 -6.62 32.67 -24.79
N GLN A 183 -6.29 32.68 -23.49
CA GLN A 183 -5.21 33.50 -22.94
C GLN A 183 -3.82 33.05 -23.43
N ALA A 184 -3.59 31.75 -23.56
CA ALA A 184 -2.35 31.21 -24.11
C ALA A 184 -2.13 31.64 -25.57
N LEU A 185 -3.23 31.79 -26.33
CA LEU A 185 -3.23 32.10 -27.75
C LEU A 185 -3.52 33.57 -28.07
N ALA A 186 -3.69 34.44 -27.05
CA ALA A 186 -4.12 35.82 -27.23
C ALA A 186 -3.26 36.61 -28.23
N LYS A 187 -1.93 36.44 -28.20
CA LYS A 187 -1.02 37.15 -29.11
C LYS A 187 -1.13 36.65 -30.56
N PRO A 188 -0.99 35.34 -30.87
CA PRO A 188 -1.26 34.81 -32.21
C PRO A 188 -2.67 35.14 -32.75
N ILE A 189 -3.68 35.21 -31.89
CA ILE A 189 -5.05 35.61 -32.28
C ILE A 189 -5.07 37.08 -32.68
N ALA A 190 -4.56 37.98 -31.82
CA ALA A 190 -4.49 39.41 -32.13
C ALA A 190 -3.69 39.70 -33.43
N ASP A 191 -2.66 38.89 -33.69
CA ASP A 191 -1.85 39.00 -34.91
C ASP A 191 -2.54 38.43 -36.16
N GLY A 192 -3.75 37.86 -36.04
CA GLY A 192 -4.47 37.23 -37.15
C GLY A 192 -3.85 35.91 -37.63
N LEU A 193 -2.97 35.30 -36.83
CA LEU A 193 -2.28 34.06 -37.17
C LEU A 193 -3.11 32.82 -36.80
N ILE A 194 -3.93 32.91 -35.76
CA ILE A 194 -4.76 31.82 -35.24
C ILE A 194 -6.19 32.29 -35.09
N GLU A 195 -7.13 31.41 -35.39
CA GLU A 195 -8.54 31.53 -35.04
C GLU A 195 -8.88 30.34 -34.14
N LEU A 196 -9.39 30.61 -32.94
CA LEU A 196 -9.84 29.58 -32.00
C LEU A 196 -11.37 29.61 -31.94
N VAL A 197 -11.99 28.49 -32.30
CA VAL A 197 -13.45 28.32 -32.26
C VAL A 197 -13.78 27.17 -31.33
N TRP A 198 -14.73 27.37 -30.42
CA TRP A 198 -15.13 26.36 -29.45
C TRP A 198 -16.33 25.55 -29.91
N ALA A 199 -16.29 24.25 -29.65
CA ALA A 199 -17.48 23.40 -29.74
C ALA A 199 -18.59 23.94 -28.84
N GLU A 200 -19.77 24.18 -29.43
CA GLU A 200 -20.96 24.59 -28.65
C GLU A 200 -21.36 23.50 -27.66
N GLN A 201 -21.30 22.24 -28.13
CA GLN A 201 -21.57 21.04 -27.35
C GLN A 201 -20.44 20.05 -27.58
N ALA A 202 -19.90 19.48 -26.50
CA ALA A 202 -18.90 18.42 -26.58
C ALA A 202 -19.53 17.04 -26.80
N THR A 203 -20.68 16.99 -27.48
CA THR A 203 -21.39 15.77 -27.88
C THR A 203 -20.88 15.31 -29.25
N TRP A 204 -21.12 14.04 -29.61
CA TRP A 204 -20.78 13.51 -30.93
C TRP A 204 -21.41 14.36 -32.05
N ASP A 205 -22.73 14.60 -31.98
CA ASP A 205 -23.48 15.32 -33.00
C ASP A 205 -23.08 16.81 -33.07
N GLY A 206 -22.79 17.43 -31.93
CA GLY A 206 -22.31 18.82 -31.88
C GLY A 206 -20.96 18.99 -32.55
N ILE A 207 -20.02 18.07 -32.27
CA ILE A 207 -18.70 18.06 -32.91
C ILE A 207 -18.83 17.75 -34.40
N GLN A 208 -19.64 16.75 -34.78
CA GLN A 208 -19.87 16.40 -36.19
C GLN A 208 -20.37 17.59 -37.00
N THR A 209 -21.38 18.28 -36.47
CA THR A 209 -21.95 19.48 -37.09
C THR A 209 -20.87 20.52 -37.38
N MET A 210 -20.04 20.82 -36.39
CA MET A 210 -18.97 21.81 -36.57
C MET A 210 -17.88 21.36 -37.52
N LEU A 211 -17.54 20.07 -37.57
CA LEU A 211 -16.54 19.55 -38.50
C LEU A 211 -16.95 19.78 -39.97
N LEU A 212 -18.25 19.81 -40.27
CA LEU A 212 -18.78 20.13 -41.61
C LEU A 212 -18.58 21.61 -41.99
N ASP A 213 -18.48 22.52 -41.00
CA ASP A 213 -18.29 23.97 -41.20
C ASP A 213 -16.81 24.39 -41.38
N GLY A 214 -15.97 23.44 -41.80
CA GLY A 214 -14.53 23.62 -42.01
C GLY A 214 -14.15 24.72 -43.02
N PRO A 215 -12.85 24.99 -43.20
CA PRO A 215 -11.74 24.08 -42.92
C PRO A 215 -11.27 24.12 -41.46
N TRP A 216 -10.88 22.97 -40.92
CA TRP A 216 -10.24 22.83 -39.62
C TRP A 216 -8.80 22.32 -39.78
N HIS A 217 -7.84 23.11 -39.34
CA HIS A 217 -6.42 22.74 -39.46
C HIS A 217 -5.95 21.91 -38.27
N VAL A 218 -6.47 22.26 -37.09
CA VAL A 218 -6.13 21.66 -35.81
C VAL A 218 -7.39 21.38 -35.01
N LEU A 219 -7.41 20.25 -34.31
CA LEU A 219 -8.35 19.99 -33.23
C LEU A 219 -7.61 19.98 -31.89
N HIS A 220 -8.16 20.65 -30.89
CA HIS A 220 -7.63 20.69 -29.54
C HIS A 220 -8.69 20.17 -28.57
N PHE A 221 -8.42 19.04 -27.93
CA PHE A 221 -9.31 18.41 -26.97
C PHE A 221 -8.79 18.59 -25.54
N ILE A 222 -9.67 19.03 -24.64
CA ILE A 222 -9.44 19.12 -23.19
C ILE A 222 -10.53 18.30 -22.51
N GLY A 223 -10.13 17.33 -21.69
CA GLY A 223 -11.10 16.43 -21.07
C GLY A 223 -10.46 15.21 -20.44
N HIS A 224 -11.23 14.14 -20.36
CA HIS A 224 -10.79 12.88 -19.78
C HIS A 224 -10.48 11.86 -20.89
N GLY A 225 -9.40 11.11 -20.71
CA GLY A 225 -9.05 9.94 -21.50
C GLY A 225 -9.15 8.68 -20.65
N ASP A 226 -9.33 7.55 -21.31
CA ASP A 226 -9.36 6.22 -20.69
C ASP A 226 -8.75 5.19 -21.64
N TYR A 227 -8.43 4.00 -21.14
CA TYR A 227 -7.93 2.88 -21.92
C TYR A 227 -8.72 1.61 -21.62
N ASP A 228 -9.43 1.08 -22.63
CA ASP A 228 -10.17 -0.17 -22.45
C ASP A 228 -9.24 -1.38 -22.63
N MET A 229 -8.87 -1.99 -21.50
CA MET A 229 -8.04 -3.20 -21.45
C MET A 229 -8.66 -4.42 -22.16
N SER A 230 -10.00 -4.50 -22.25
CA SER A 230 -10.68 -5.62 -22.92
C SER A 230 -10.63 -5.50 -24.44
N ARG A 231 -10.71 -4.27 -24.97
CA ARG A 231 -10.66 -4.00 -26.40
C ARG A 231 -9.25 -3.61 -26.89
N GLN A 232 -8.33 -3.38 -25.97
CA GLN A 232 -7.00 -2.82 -26.24
C GLN A 232 -7.12 -1.54 -27.08
N GLU A 233 -7.96 -0.60 -26.63
CA GLU A 233 -8.23 0.64 -27.37
C GLU A 233 -8.45 1.84 -26.44
N GLY A 234 -7.74 2.93 -26.73
CA GLY A 234 -7.83 4.20 -26.05
C GLY A 234 -9.13 4.92 -26.39
N ARG A 235 -9.63 5.68 -25.42
CA ARG A 235 -10.91 6.38 -25.49
C ARG A 235 -10.77 7.80 -24.97
N ILE A 236 -11.66 8.66 -25.44
CA ILE A 236 -11.88 9.97 -24.83
C ILE A 236 -13.33 10.07 -24.36
N ALA A 237 -13.54 10.82 -23.29
CA ALA A 237 -14.88 11.11 -22.79
C ALA A 237 -15.44 12.33 -23.54
N LEU A 238 -16.50 12.11 -24.30
CA LEU A 238 -17.40 13.16 -24.78
C LEU A 238 -18.61 13.28 -23.83
N GLU A 239 -19.46 14.26 -24.09
CA GLU A 239 -20.74 14.40 -23.40
C GLU A 239 -21.84 13.62 -24.13
N SER A 240 -22.69 12.95 -23.37
CA SER A 240 -23.98 12.43 -23.85
C SER A 240 -25.05 13.53 -23.80
N ASP A 241 -26.20 13.28 -24.42
CA ASP A 241 -27.38 14.16 -24.35
C ASP A 241 -27.89 14.40 -22.91
N THR A 242 -27.46 13.55 -21.96
CA THR A 242 -27.77 13.66 -20.53
C THR A 242 -26.69 14.38 -19.72
N GLY A 243 -25.64 14.91 -20.36
CA GLY A 243 -24.49 15.55 -19.70
C GLY A 243 -23.59 14.57 -18.95
N ARG A 244 -23.71 13.27 -19.24
CA ARG A 244 -22.85 12.20 -18.68
C ARG A 244 -21.74 11.86 -19.67
N SER A 245 -20.77 11.06 -19.22
CA SER A 245 -19.66 10.63 -20.05
C SER A 245 -20.12 9.64 -21.12
N ALA A 246 -19.90 9.98 -22.39
CA ALA A 246 -19.95 9.07 -23.51
C ALA A 246 -18.50 8.72 -23.91
N MET A 247 -18.06 7.51 -23.56
CA MET A 247 -16.72 7.06 -23.94
C MET A 247 -16.67 6.73 -25.42
N VAL A 248 -15.80 7.43 -26.15
CA VAL A 248 -15.63 7.28 -27.60
C VAL A 248 -14.29 6.63 -27.89
N GLU A 249 -14.35 5.46 -28.53
CA GLU A 249 -13.19 4.75 -29.05
C GLU A 249 -12.39 5.56 -30.06
N SER A 250 -11.07 5.42 -30.04
CA SER A 250 -10.17 6.17 -30.94
C SER A 250 -10.43 5.92 -32.42
N SER A 251 -10.80 4.68 -32.80
CA SER A 251 -11.22 4.34 -34.16
C SER A 251 -12.47 5.11 -34.57
N ARG A 252 -13.47 5.20 -33.69
CA ARG A 252 -14.71 5.97 -33.92
C ARG A 252 -14.43 7.47 -33.98
N LEU A 253 -13.59 7.99 -33.08
CA LEU A 253 -13.16 9.37 -33.14
C LEU A 253 -12.50 9.68 -34.49
N MET A 254 -11.63 8.81 -35.00
CA MET A 254 -11.04 9.00 -36.33
C MET A 254 -12.09 9.03 -37.45
N HIS A 255 -13.16 8.23 -37.36
CA HIS A 255 -14.27 8.30 -38.31
C HIS A 255 -14.97 9.66 -38.25
N LEU A 256 -15.22 10.18 -37.05
CA LEU A 256 -15.79 11.52 -36.86
C LEU A 256 -14.89 12.61 -37.47
N LEU A 257 -13.57 12.56 -37.23
CA LEU A 257 -12.64 13.56 -37.75
C LEU A 257 -12.55 13.60 -39.29
N ARG A 258 -12.94 12.52 -39.98
CA ARG A 258 -12.97 12.46 -41.44
C ARG A 258 -14.12 13.23 -42.07
N GLU A 259 -15.10 13.65 -41.28
CA GLU A 259 -16.19 14.51 -41.74
C GLU A 259 -15.69 15.91 -42.12
N ALA A 260 -14.56 16.35 -41.54
CA ALA A 260 -13.94 17.61 -41.91
C ALA A 260 -13.18 17.50 -43.24
N GLU A 261 -13.41 18.48 -44.12
CA GLU A 261 -12.67 18.66 -45.36
C GLU A 261 -11.88 19.99 -45.36
N PRO A 262 -10.54 19.97 -45.37
CA PRO A 262 -9.68 18.79 -45.20
C PRO A 262 -9.70 18.26 -43.76
N THR A 263 -9.37 16.98 -43.58
CA THR A 263 -9.18 16.38 -42.25
C THR A 263 -8.07 17.13 -41.49
N PRO A 264 -8.24 17.43 -40.19
CA PRO A 264 -7.23 18.10 -39.39
C PRO A 264 -5.86 17.43 -39.47
N ARG A 265 -4.81 18.23 -39.68
CA ARG A 265 -3.43 17.72 -39.78
C ARG A 265 -2.80 17.49 -38.41
N LEU A 266 -3.31 18.19 -37.40
CA LEU A 266 -2.81 18.16 -36.04
C LEU A 266 -3.97 17.94 -35.08
N VAL A 267 -3.79 17.01 -34.15
CA VAL A 267 -4.66 16.87 -32.97
C VAL A 267 -3.81 17.10 -31.72
N VAL A 268 -4.33 17.87 -30.78
CA VAL A 268 -3.73 18.07 -29.46
C VAL A 268 -4.69 17.49 -28.43
N LEU A 269 -4.22 16.48 -27.68
CA LEU A 269 -4.98 15.80 -26.64
C LEU A 269 -4.45 16.24 -25.28
N ASN A 270 -5.16 17.16 -24.64
CA ASN A 270 -4.89 17.60 -23.28
C ASN A 270 -5.79 16.82 -22.29
N SER A 271 -5.57 15.50 -22.24
CA SER A 271 -6.29 14.60 -21.35
C SER A 271 -5.34 13.54 -20.77
N CYS A 272 -5.62 13.11 -19.54
CA CYS A 272 -4.89 12.02 -18.88
C CYS A 272 -4.95 10.74 -19.74
N SER A 273 -3.89 9.93 -19.71
CA SER A 273 -3.76 8.67 -20.45
C SER A 273 -3.88 8.75 -22.00
N SER A 274 -3.93 9.94 -22.61
CA SER A 274 -4.01 10.07 -24.08
C SER A 274 -2.73 9.64 -24.80
N GLY A 275 -1.59 9.68 -24.10
CA GLY A 275 -0.28 9.20 -24.58
C GLY A 275 0.07 7.77 -24.16
N GLU A 276 -0.77 7.12 -23.35
CA GLU A 276 -0.56 5.76 -22.85
C GLU A 276 -0.77 4.73 -23.97
N ALA A 277 0.07 3.70 -24.02
CA ALA A 277 -0.02 2.63 -25.01
C ALA A 277 -0.20 1.28 -24.30
N GLY A 278 -1.02 0.41 -24.88
CA GLY A 278 -1.26 -0.93 -24.39
C GLY A 278 -0.07 -1.86 -24.47
N ARG A 279 -0.10 -2.89 -23.62
CA ARG A 279 0.94 -3.93 -23.52
C ARG A 279 0.94 -4.95 -24.67
N GLU A 280 -0.15 -5.02 -25.44
CA GLU A 280 -0.33 -6.04 -26.49
C GLU A 280 -0.47 -5.45 -27.90
N ASP A 281 -0.91 -4.20 -28.03
CA ASP A 281 -1.02 -3.49 -29.32
C ASP A 281 -0.37 -2.11 -29.27
N LEU A 282 0.62 -1.88 -30.15
CA LEU A 282 1.36 -0.63 -30.37
C LEU A 282 0.47 0.59 -30.65
N PHE A 283 -0.72 0.36 -31.21
CA PHE A 283 -1.62 1.42 -31.69
C PHE A 283 -2.86 1.58 -30.85
N SER A 284 -2.94 0.85 -29.75
CA SER A 284 -4.07 0.91 -28.84
C SER A 284 -4.23 2.26 -28.15
N GLY A 285 -3.14 3.00 -27.92
CA GLY A 285 -3.20 4.34 -27.34
C GLY A 285 -3.89 5.37 -28.25
N THR A 286 -4.66 6.30 -27.67
CA THR A 286 -5.48 7.26 -28.44
C THR A 286 -4.66 8.04 -29.46
N ALA A 287 -3.48 8.54 -29.08
CA ALA A 287 -2.62 9.27 -30.00
C ALA A 287 -2.09 8.40 -31.17
N ALA A 288 -1.64 7.19 -30.87
CA ALA A 288 -1.10 6.27 -31.89
C ALA A 288 -2.19 5.81 -32.87
N ALA A 289 -3.41 5.54 -32.37
CA ALA A 289 -4.58 5.18 -33.17
C ALA A 289 -4.95 6.30 -34.16
N LEU A 290 -5.00 7.56 -33.71
CA LEU A 290 -5.33 8.70 -34.57
C LEU A 290 -4.28 8.93 -35.67
N VAL A 291 -2.99 8.83 -35.33
CA VAL A 291 -1.90 8.93 -36.31
C VAL A 291 -1.98 7.81 -37.35
N ARG A 292 -2.20 6.56 -36.91
CA ARG A 292 -2.41 5.43 -37.82
C ARG A 292 -3.66 5.64 -38.71
N GLY A 293 -4.71 6.20 -38.13
CA GLY A 293 -6.02 6.38 -38.73
C GLY A 293 -6.12 7.49 -39.78
N GLY A 294 -5.19 8.45 -39.82
CA GLY A 294 -5.31 9.57 -40.75
C GLY A 294 -4.49 10.79 -40.41
N ILE A 295 -4.38 11.10 -39.11
CA ILE A 295 -3.84 12.37 -38.62
C ILE A 295 -2.32 12.42 -38.86
N SER A 296 -1.81 13.59 -39.27
CA SER A 296 -0.38 13.72 -39.62
C SER A 296 0.50 13.81 -38.38
N ALA A 297 0.03 14.47 -37.31
CA ALA A 297 0.68 14.45 -36.01
C ALA A 297 -0.31 14.59 -34.85
N VAL A 298 0.01 13.97 -33.72
CA VAL A 298 -0.75 14.11 -32.48
C VAL A 298 0.20 14.49 -31.35
N ALA A 299 -0.09 15.58 -30.65
CA ALA A 299 0.54 15.92 -29.37
C ALA A 299 -0.39 15.45 -28.24
N ALA A 300 0.13 14.64 -27.32
CA ALA A 300 -0.63 14.05 -26.22
C ALA A 300 0.10 14.20 -24.89
N MET A 301 -0.59 13.92 -23.79
CA MET A 301 0.00 13.96 -22.43
C MET A 301 0.19 12.53 -21.91
N GLN A 302 1.42 12.20 -21.50
CA GLN A 302 1.70 10.88 -20.88
C GLN A 302 1.36 10.82 -19.39
N PHE A 303 1.31 11.97 -18.74
CA PHE A 303 0.95 12.15 -17.33
C PHE A 303 -0.11 13.24 -17.21
N THR A 304 -0.72 13.35 -16.03
CA THR A 304 -1.51 14.52 -15.67
C THR A 304 -0.64 15.79 -15.74
N VAL A 305 -1.22 16.88 -16.24
CA VAL A 305 -0.56 18.19 -16.38
C VAL A 305 -1.34 19.26 -15.62
N SER A 306 -0.64 20.19 -14.95
CA SER A 306 -1.30 21.34 -14.31
C SER A 306 -1.76 22.35 -15.35
N ASP A 307 -2.79 23.14 -15.00
CA ASP A 307 -3.32 24.20 -15.86
C ASP A 307 -2.21 25.18 -16.27
N ARG A 308 -1.30 25.50 -15.34
CA ARG A 308 -0.16 26.40 -15.58
C ARG A 308 0.78 25.82 -16.65
N ALA A 309 1.12 24.54 -16.55
CA ALA A 309 1.95 23.86 -17.54
C ALA A 309 1.23 23.66 -18.87
N ALA A 310 -0.05 23.31 -18.88
CA ALA A 310 -0.86 23.20 -20.10
C ALA A 310 -0.94 24.54 -20.86
N ILE A 311 -1.18 25.66 -20.15
CA ILE A 311 -1.15 27.01 -20.72
C ILE A 311 0.22 27.35 -21.30
N ALA A 312 1.30 27.05 -20.56
CA ALA A 312 2.66 27.32 -21.02
C ALA A 312 3.01 26.50 -22.26
N PHE A 313 2.66 25.21 -22.27
CA PHE A 313 2.82 24.34 -23.42
C PHE A 313 2.06 24.87 -24.62
N ALA A 314 0.75 25.09 -24.50
CA ALA A 314 -0.09 25.58 -25.58
C ALA A 314 0.44 26.90 -26.15
N ARG A 315 0.82 27.85 -25.29
CA ARG A 315 1.42 29.12 -25.71
C ARG A 315 2.68 28.90 -26.56
N GLY A 316 3.65 28.13 -26.06
CA GLY A 316 4.90 27.89 -26.78
C GLY A 316 4.72 27.08 -28.06
N PHE A 317 3.87 26.06 -28.00
CA PHE A 317 3.58 25.15 -29.08
C PHE A 317 2.86 25.84 -30.24
N TYR A 318 1.72 26.48 -29.98
CA TYR A 318 0.95 27.15 -31.02
C TYR A 318 1.63 28.42 -31.53
N ALA A 319 2.35 29.17 -30.69
CA ALA A 319 3.15 30.28 -31.19
C ALA A 319 4.20 29.78 -32.19
N ALA A 320 4.87 28.65 -31.93
CA ALA A 320 5.83 28.07 -32.87
C ALA A 320 5.16 27.63 -34.19
N ILE A 321 4.00 26.95 -34.13
CA ILE A 321 3.23 26.56 -35.32
C ILE A 321 2.79 27.80 -36.13
N ALA A 322 2.27 28.82 -35.45
CA ALA A 322 1.83 30.08 -36.06
C ALA A 322 2.97 30.85 -36.75
N HIS A 323 4.22 30.63 -36.36
CA HIS A 323 5.41 31.18 -37.02
C HIS A 323 6.00 30.23 -38.08
N GLY A 324 5.24 29.21 -38.50
CA GLY A 324 5.63 28.29 -39.56
C GLY A 324 6.71 27.27 -39.16
N ARG A 325 6.92 27.03 -37.86
CA ARG A 325 7.84 25.97 -37.41
C ARG A 325 7.20 24.60 -37.56
N ASP A 326 8.04 23.61 -37.86
CA ASP A 326 7.66 22.19 -37.90
C ASP A 326 7.16 21.72 -36.52
N VAL A 327 6.28 20.70 -36.50
CA VAL A 327 5.57 20.29 -35.27
C VAL A 327 6.49 19.73 -34.18
N ASP A 328 7.60 19.13 -34.56
CA ASP A 328 8.65 18.65 -33.64
C ASP A 328 9.38 19.81 -32.96
N LYS A 329 9.69 20.87 -33.70
CA LYS A 329 10.26 22.11 -33.15
C LYS A 329 9.24 22.86 -32.28
N ALA A 330 7.96 22.79 -32.65
CA ALA A 330 6.88 23.34 -31.86
C ALA A 330 6.73 22.59 -30.53
N ALA A 331 6.77 21.25 -30.53
CA ALA A 331 6.75 20.43 -29.31
C ALA A 331 7.90 20.81 -28.37
N GLY A 332 9.13 20.94 -28.90
CA GLY A 332 10.26 21.44 -28.12
C GLY A 332 10.06 22.86 -27.57
N SER A 333 9.37 23.74 -28.31
CA SER A 333 9.05 25.10 -27.85
C SER A 333 8.01 25.11 -26.73
N GLY A 334 7.00 24.24 -26.82
CA GLY A 334 6.05 24.01 -25.73
C GLY A 334 6.71 23.50 -24.46
N ARG A 335 7.61 22.51 -24.58
CA ARG A 335 8.39 21.99 -23.43
C ARG A 335 9.26 23.07 -22.78
N ARG A 336 9.96 23.89 -23.58
CA ARG A 336 10.76 25.02 -23.05
C ARG A 336 9.90 26.06 -22.32
N SER A 337 8.67 26.30 -22.78
CA SER A 337 7.75 27.18 -22.05
C SER A 337 7.37 26.62 -20.68
N ILE A 338 7.16 25.30 -20.55
CA ILE A 338 6.94 24.66 -19.25
C ILE A 338 8.22 24.70 -18.40
N LEU A 339 9.39 24.44 -18.99
CA LEU A 339 10.67 24.52 -18.29
C LEU A 339 10.88 25.90 -17.65
N GLY A 340 10.45 26.98 -18.31
CA GLY A 340 10.46 28.34 -17.76
C GLY A 340 9.60 28.54 -16.51
N LEU A 341 8.71 27.60 -16.18
CA LEU A 341 7.93 27.60 -14.94
C LEU A 341 8.71 27.01 -13.75
N GLY A 342 9.81 26.30 -14.00
CA GLY A 342 10.61 25.61 -12.99
C GLY A 342 10.04 24.27 -12.52
N THR A 343 9.20 23.62 -13.32
CA THR A 343 8.56 22.33 -12.99
C THR A 343 9.09 21.23 -13.92
N LEU A 344 8.96 19.95 -13.55
CA LEU A 344 9.33 18.78 -14.36
C LEU A 344 8.25 18.39 -15.38
N GLU A 345 7.13 19.11 -15.41
CA GLU A 345 5.98 18.83 -16.31
C GLU A 345 6.33 19.02 -17.80
N TRP A 346 7.50 19.56 -18.13
CA TRP A 346 8.00 19.62 -19.52
C TRP A 346 8.25 18.22 -20.11
N MET A 347 8.32 17.18 -19.29
CA MET A 347 8.40 15.79 -19.74
C MET A 347 7.05 15.23 -20.21
N THR A 348 5.94 15.79 -19.74
CA THR A 348 4.58 15.25 -19.95
C THR A 348 4.13 15.23 -21.42
N PRO A 349 4.41 16.25 -22.26
CA PRO A 349 3.99 16.23 -23.65
C PRO A 349 4.76 15.19 -24.47
N VAL A 350 4.05 14.38 -25.25
CA VAL A 350 4.57 13.38 -26.20
C VAL A 350 4.10 13.73 -27.61
N LEU A 351 4.96 13.52 -28.61
CA LEU A 351 4.64 13.82 -30.01
C LEU A 351 4.68 12.55 -30.86
N TYR A 352 3.54 12.21 -31.47
CA TYR A 352 3.41 11.16 -32.47
C TYR A 352 3.34 11.76 -33.87
N VAL A 353 4.08 11.22 -34.83
CA VAL A 353 4.10 11.69 -36.23
C VAL A 353 3.92 10.53 -37.20
N ARG A 354 3.09 10.75 -38.22
CA ARG A 354 2.86 9.79 -39.30
C ARG A 354 3.91 9.95 -40.40
N GLY A 355 4.56 8.86 -40.78
CA GLY A 355 5.53 8.88 -41.88
C GLY A 355 6.75 9.77 -41.59
N GLY A 356 7.30 10.40 -42.63
CA GLY A 356 8.61 11.07 -42.55
C GLY A 356 8.59 12.58 -42.29
N SER A 357 7.48 13.29 -42.58
CA SER A 357 7.43 14.75 -42.52
C SER A 357 6.88 15.26 -41.20
N THR A 358 7.57 16.24 -40.58
CA THR A 358 7.07 17.01 -39.43
C THR A 358 6.52 18.37 -39.82
N ARG A 359 6.54 18.71 -41.12
CA ARG A 359 6.01 19.96 -41.64
C ARG A 359 4.55 19.79 -42.01
N LEU A 360 3.67 20.27 -41.14
CA LEU A 360 2.22 20.12 -41.29
C LEU A 360 1.59 21.20 -42.17
N PHE A 361 2.10 22.44 -42.07
CA PHE A 361 1.52 23.62 -42.69
C PHE A 361 2.57 24.45 -43.43
N THR A 362 2.14 25.16 -44.47
CA THR A 362 2.88 26.26 -45.10
C THR A 362 1.98 27.49 -45.09
N LEU A 363 2.39 28.54 -44.37
CA LEU A 363 1.65 29.80 -44.30
C LEU A 363 1.94 30.63 -45.54
N THR A 364 0.91 30.95 -46.33
CA THR A 364 1.08 31.49 -47.70
C THR A 364 0.91 33.01 -47.84
N SER A 365 0.52 33.72 -46.78
CA SER A 365 0.40 35.19 -46.80
C SER A 365 0.72 35.82 -45.44
N SER A 366 0.97 37.13 -45.43
CA SER A 366 0.98 37.91 -44.18
C SER A 366 -0.41 37.89 -43.56
N PRO A 367 -0.52 37.73 -42.22
CA PRO A 367 -1.81 37.79 -41.55
C PRO A 367 -2.34 39.23 -41.53
N VAL A 368 -3.66 39.36 -41.36
CA VAL A 368 -4.31 40.65 -41.11
C VAL A 368 -4.56 40.73 -39.60
N PRO A 369 -3.92 41.67 -38.87
CA PRO A 369 -4.17 41.83 -37.44
C PRO A 369 -5.65 42.07 -37.16
N LEU A 370 -6.19 41.42 -36.14
CA LEU A 370 -7.55 41.66 -35.69
C LEU A 370 -7.59 42.95 -34.85
N GLU A 371 -8.69 43.70 -34.93
CA GLU A 371 -8.93 44.79 -33.97
C GLU A 371 -9.01 44.19 -32.56
N PRO A 372 -8.42 44.84 -31.53
CA PRO A 372 -8.39 44.29 -30.18
C PRO A 372 -9.81 44.25 -29.59
N GLU A 373 -10.49 43.12 -29.77
CA GLU A 373 -11.68 42.80 -29.01
C GLU A 373 -11.27 42.51 -27.56
N ALA A 374 -12.00 43.07 -26.60
CA ALA A 374 -11.63 43.04 -25.20
C ALA A 374 -11.68 41.60 -24.65
N VAL A 375 -10.57 40.88 -24.72
CA VAL A 375 -10.37 39.62 -23.98
C VAL A 375 -10.59 39.93 -22.50
N PRO A 376 -11.59 39.33 -21.82
CA PRO A 376 -11.88 39.63 -20.44
C PRO A 376 -10.63 39.35 -19.58
N GLN A 377 -10.12 40.38 -18.91
CA GLN A 377 -9.08 40.17 -17.91
C GLN A 377 -9.73 39.64 -16.63
N PRO A 378 -9.24 38.54 -16.07
CA PRO A 378 -9.85 37.92 -14.92
C PRO A 378 -9.30 38.47 -13.60
N VAL A 379 -10.16 38.47 -12.59
CA VAL A 379 -9.92 38.97 -11.24
C VAL A 379 -8.96 38.02 -10.51
N LEU A 380 -7.70 38.44 -10.33
CA LEU A 380 -6.58 37.65 -9.75
C LEU A 380 -6.81 37.00 -8.36
N PRO A 381 -7.59 37.57 -7.42
CA PRO A 381 -7.77 37.00 -6.08
C PRO A 381 -8.50 35.65 -6.04
N GLU A 382 -9.63 35.51 -6.74
CA GLU A 382 -10.44 34.28 -6.76
C GLU A 382 -9.66 33.10 -7.38
N ARG A 383 -8.81 33.40 -8.37
CA ARG A 383 -7.96 32.41 -9.05
C ARG A 383 -6.88 31.79 -8.17
N ARG A 384 -6.30 32.54 -7.22
CA ARG A 384 -5.33 31.97 -6.27
C ARG A 384 -6.01 31.04 -5.28
N GLN A 385 -7.21 31.40 -4.85
CA GLN A 385 -7.97 30.63 -3.88
C GLN A 385 -8.42 29.29 -4.47
N GLN A 386 -8.94 29.27 -5.70
CA GLN A 386 -9.35 28.02 -6.36
C GLN A 386 -8.17 27.06 -6.61
N ALA A 387 -7.00 27.57 -7.03
CA ALA A 387 -5.80 26.76 -7.22
C ALA A 387 -5.27 26.16 -5.90
N LEU A 388 -5.32 26.94 -4.81
CA LEU A 388 -4.97 26.47 -3.47
C LEU A 388 -5.93 25.37 -3.00
N LEU A 389 -7.25 25.59 -3.12
CA LEU A 389 -8.28 24.61 -2.75
C LEU A 389 -8.09 23.28 -3.49
N ARG A 390 -7.82 23.32 -4.81
CA ARG A 390 -7.55 22.11 -5.61
C ARG A 390 -6.29 21.37 -5.16
N THR A 391 -5.23 22.12 -4.85
CA THR A 391 -3.95 21.53 -4.41
C THR A 391 -4.11 20.80 -3.09
N LEU A 392 -4.73 21.46 -2.09
CA LEU A 392 -5.00 20.88 -0.79
C LEU A 392 -5.86 19.61 -0.91
N TYR A 393 -6.87 19.63 -1.77
CA TYR A 393 -7.75 18.49 -2.02
C TYR A 393 -7.00 17.27 -2.59
N VAL A 394 -6.16 17.50 -3.60
CA VAL A 394 -5.39 16.43 -4.25
C VAL A 394 -4.37 15.83 -3.30
N GLN A 395 -3.68 16.67 -2.51
CA GLN A 395 -2.74 16.21 -1.49
C GLN A 395 -3.45 15.41 -0.39
N ALA A 396 -4.56 15.91 0.13
CA ALA A 396 -5.38 15.18 1.11
C ALA A 396 -5.83 13.82 0.58
N SER A 397 -6.29 13.77 -0.67
CA SER A 397 -6.71 12.53 -1.33
C SER A 397 -5.55 11.54 -1.51
N PHE A 398 -4.32 12.03 -1.73
CA PHE A 398 -3.12 11.20 -1.80
C PHE A 398 -2.74 10.61 -0.43
N GLU A 399 -2.73 11.44 0.61
CA GLU A 399 -2.46 10.99 1.98
C GLU A 399 -3.49 9.93 2.42
N LEU A 400 -4.77 10.10 2.05
CA LEU A 400 -5.81 9.09 2.28
C LEU A 400 -5.53 7.75 1.59
N ARG A 401 -5.14 7.76 0.32
CA ARG A 401 -4.82 6.53 -0.43
C ARG A 401 -3.60 5.81 0.13
N THR A 402 -2.65 6.56 0.68
CA THR A 402 -1.44 6.01 1.32
C THR A 402 -1.63 5.69 2.80
N LYS A 403 -2.87 5.79 3.32
CA LYS A 403 -3.24 5.53 4.73
C LYS A 403 -2.58 6.46 5.76
N ASN A 404 -2.11 7.63 5.32
CA ASN A 404 -1.56 8.68 6.17
C ASN A 404 -2.68 9.62 6.68
N TYR A 405 -3.50 9.12 7.60
CA TYR A 405 -4.73 9.82 8.01
C TYR A 405 -4.48 11.15 8.74
N GLY A 406 -3.39 11.30 9.49
CA GLY A 406 -3.06 12.55 10.20
C GLY A 406 -2.84 13.73 9.24
N PRO A 407 -1.84 13.68 8.35
CA PRO A 407 -1.63 14.69 7.31
C PRO A 407 -2.85 14.94 6.43
N ALA A 408 -3.61 13.89 6.09
CA ALA A 408 -4.85 14.02 5.34
C ALA A 408 -5.87 14.92 6.06
N ILE A 409 -6.07 14.72 7.37
CA ILE A 409 -7.00 15.53 8.18
C ILE A 409 -6.56 16.99 8.21
N GLU A 410 -5.26 17.26 8.41
CA GLU A 410 -4.72 18.63 8.43
C GLU A 410 -4.99 19.37 7.11
N LEU A 411 -4.71 18.73 5.98
CA LEU A 411 -4.95 19.29 4.65
C LEU A 411 -6.45 19.51 4.38
N LEU A 412 -7.31 18.61 4.84
CA LEU A 412 -8.77 18.75 4.71
C LEU A 412 -9.32 19.84 5.63
N ASP A 413 -8.76 20.01 6.84
CA ASP A 413 -9.11 21.10 7.74
C ASP A 413 -8.69 22.46 7.17
N GLU A 414 -7.50 22.56 6.59
CA GLU A 414 -7.06 23.77 5.90
C GLU A 414 -7.97 24.11 4.71
N LEU A 415 -8.31 23.10 3.90
CA LEU A 415 -9.21 23.26 2.76
C LEU A 415 -10.61 23.70 3.17
N LEU A 416 -11.22 23.03 4.16
CA LEU A 416 -12.57 23.35 4.65
C LEU A 416 -12.61 24.69 5.39
N GLY A 417 -11.48 25.12 5.97
CA GLY A 417 -11.32 26.46 6.53
C GLY A 417 -11.34 27.56 5.47
N ILE A 418 -10.95 27.26 4.24
CA ILE A 418 -10.98 28.18 3.10
C ILE A 418 -12.33 28.12 2.37
N GLU A 419 -12.86 26.92 2.10
CA GLU A 419 -14.15 26.70 1.42
C GLU A 419 -14.89 25.49 2.04
N PRO A 420 -15.85 25.72 2.96
CA PRO A 420 -16.54 24.66 3.69
C PRO A 420 -17.34 23.69 2.80
N GLY A 421 -17.79 24.14 1.63
CA GLY A 421 -18.59 23.35 0.67
C GLY A 421 -17.77 22.66 -0.42
N TYR A 422 -16.44 22.59 -0.29
CA TYR A 422 -15.59 22.12 -1.38
C TYR A 422 -15.68 20.59 -1.58
N ARG A 423 -16.42 20.18 -2.63
CA ARG A 423 -16.56 18.78 -3.06
C ARG A 423 -17.05 17.87 -1.93
N ASP A 424 -16.44 16.70 -1.76
CA ASP A 424 -16.65 15.70 -0.72
C ASP A 424 -15.64 15.83 0.45
N ALA A 425 -14.90 16.94 0.56
CA ALA A 425 -13.81 17.09 1.53
C ALA A 425 -14.26 16.89 2.99
N ALA A 426 -15.48 17.30 3.34
CA ALA A 426 -16.05 17.07 4.67
C ALA A 426 -16.29 15.57 4.97
N GLU A 427 -16.73 14.81 3.97
CA GLU A 427 -16.96 13.37 4.07
C GLU A 427 -15.62 12.60 4.11
N LEU A 428 -14.67 12.99 3.26
CA LEU A 428 -13.30 12.48 3.28
C LEU A 428 -12.62 12.71 4.63
N ARG A 429 -12.82 13.89 5.23
CA ARG A 429 -12.27 14.23 6.54
C ARG A 429 -12.85 13.34 7.63
N LYS A 430 -14.17 13.16 7.65
CA LYS A 430 -14.84 12.26 8.60
C LYS A 430 -14.34 10.83 8.44
N THR A 431 -14.16 10.37 7.20
CA THR A 431 -13.60 9.05 6.90
C THR A 431 -12.17 8.93 7.43
N ALA A 432 -11.33 9.94 7.21
CA ALA A 432 -9.95 9.98 7.71
C ALA A 432 -9.89 9.94 9.23
N GLN A 433 -10.76 10.69 9.92
CA GLN A 433 -10.86 10.70 11.38
C GLN A 433 -11.23 9.34 11.94
N ASN A 434 -12.27 8.70 11.39
CA ASN A 434 -12.67 7.36 11.80
C ASN A 434 -11.53 6.34 11.59
N ARG A 435 -10.85 6.39 10.43
CA ARG A 435 -9.73 5.48 10.14
C ARG A 435 -8.54 5.71 11.07
N ARG A 436 -8.24 6.96 11.42
CA ARG A 436 -7.21 7.31 12.40
C ARG A 436 -7.54 6.78 13.79
N GLU A 437 -8.79 6.96 14.24
CA GLU A 437 -9.26 6.51 15.55
C GLU A 437 -9.17 4.98 15.69
N LEU A 438 -9.54 4.24 14.65
CA LEU A 438 -9.40 2.78 14.62
C LEU A 438 -7.92 2.36 14.69
N ALA A 439 -7.03 3.05 13.95
CA ALA A 439 -5.59 2.77 13.99
C ALA A 439 -4.95 3.12 15.36
N GLU A 440 -5.42 4.17 16.03
CA GLU A 440 -5.01 4.51 17.40
C GLU A 440 -5.53 3.48 18.41
N THR A 441 -6.78 3.03 18.26
CA THR A 441 -7.38 1.98 19.10
C THR A 441 -6.60 0.66 18.98
N TYR A 442 -6.26 0.24 17.77
CA TYR A 442 -5.44 -0.95 17.57
C TYR A 442 -4.05 -0.81 18.20
N ARG A 443 -3.42 0.37 18.07
CA ARG A 443 -2.11 0.63 18.71
C ARG A 443 -2.21 0.58 20.24
N ALA A 444 -3.24 1.18 20.82
CA ALA A 444 -3.48 1.13 22.25
C ALA A 444 -3.71 -0.31 22.73
N ALA A 445 -4.44 -1.14 21.96
CA ALA A 445 -4.62 -2.56 22.25
C ALA A 445 -3.27 -3.30 22.32
N ARG A 446 -2.37 -3.01 21.39
CA ARG A 446 -1.00 -3.55 21.35
C ARG A 446 -0.16 -3.13 22.55
N GLU A 447 -0.22 -1.86 22.91
CA GLU A 447 0.51 -1.33 24.06
C GLU A 447 -0.02 -1.91 25.38
N ALA A 448 -1.33 -2.10 25.52
CA ALA A 448 -1.95 -2.76 26.66
C ALA A 448 -1.55 -4.25 26.76
N GLU A 449 -1.56 -4.97 25.62
CA GLU A 449 -1.07 -6.35 25.51
C GLU A 449 0.39 -6.46 25.98
N ASP A 450 1.27 -5.60 25.45
CA ASP A 450 2.71 -5.59 25.79
C ASP A 450 2.95 -5.19 27.27
N ALA A 451 2.06 -4.39 27.85
CA ALA A 451 2.09 -3.99 29.27
C ALA A 451 1.48 -5.05 30.22
N GLY A 452 0.81 -6.07 29.69
CA GLY A 452 0.08 -7.07 30.47
C GLY A 452 -1.25 -6.57 31.04
N ASP A 453 -1.79 -5.47 30.53
CA ASP A 453 -3.15 -5.00 30.84
C ASP A 453 -4.15 -5.70 29.91
N TRP A 454 -4.41 -6.98 30.22
CA TRP A 454 -5.21 -7.85 29.37
C TRP A 454 -6.67 -7.38 29.26
N GLU A 455 -7.21 -6.72 30.29
CA GLU A 455 -8.58 -6.22 30.30
C GLU A 455 -8.76 -5.10 29.26
N GLU A 456 -7.83 -4.16 29.22
CA GLU A 456 -7.84 -3.08 28.23
C GLU A 456 -7.52 -3.59 26.82
N ALA A 457 -6.61 -4.56 26.69
CA ALA A 457 -6.29 -5.20 25.42
C ALA A 457 -7.53 -5.87 24.80
N VAL A 458 -8.27 -6.68 25.56
CA VAL A 458 -9.51 -7.34 25.09
C VAL A 458 -10.56 -6.32 24.68
N ARG A 459 -10.80 -5.29 25.51
CA ARG A 459 -11.76 -4.22 25.18
C ARG A 459 -11.40 -3.52 23.87
N SER A 460 -10.14 -3.15 23.70
CA SER A 460 -9.68 -2.40 22.53
C SER A 460 -9.67 -3.26 21.26
N TYR A 461 -9.24 -4.53 21.33
CA TYR A 461 -9.30 -5.44 20.19
C TYR A 461 -10.73 -5.72 19.72
N ALA A 462 -11.70 -5.78 20.64
CA ALA A 462 -13.09 -6.00 20.28
C ALA A 462 -13.66 -4.89 19.36
N LEU A 463 -13.15 -3.65 19.46
CA LEU A 463 -13.59 -2.51 18.64
C LEU A 463 -13.07 -2.56 17.20
N VAL A 464 -11.99 -3.31 16.95
CA VAL A 464 -11.31 -3.36 15.64
C VAL A 464 -11.29 -4.76 15.02
N ARG A 465 -11.88 -5.77 15.68
CA ARG A 465 -11.78 -7.19 15.31
C ARG A 465 -12.35 -7.54 13.92
N ASP A 466 -13.30 -6.75 13.42
CA ASP A 466 -13.97 -6.99 12.13
C ASP A 466 -13.41 -6.13 11.00
N ASP A 467 -12.42 -5.26 11.27
CA ASP A 467 -11.85 -4.39 10.25
C ASP A 467 -10.78 -5.15 9.44
N PRO A 468 -10.89 -5.22 8.10
CA PRO A 468 -9.95 -5.93 7.26
C PRO A 468 -8.52 -5.36 7.28
N ASP A 469 -8.34 -4.10 7.67
CA ASP A 469 -7.01 -3.51 7.82
C ASP A 469 -6.25 -4.05 9.05
N PHE A 470 -6.94 -4.70 10.00
CA PHE A 470 -6.38 -5.27 11.24
C PHE A 470 -6.69 -6.77 11.38
N ALA A 471 -6.32 -7.55 10.37
CA ALA A 471 -6.70 -8.95 10.25
C ALA A 471 -6.27 -9.85 11.43
N ASP A 472 -5.27 -9.47 12.22
CA ASP A 472 -4.81 -10.24 13.39
C ASP A 472 -5.51 -9.85 14.71
N ALA A 473 -6.31 -8.76 14.72
CA ALA A 473 -6.96 -8.25 15.92
C ALA A 473 -7.90 -9.27 16.60
N ALA A 474 -8.65 -10.05 15.82
CA ALA A 474 -9.54 -11.07 16.36
C ALA A 474 -8.78 -12.16 17.13
N ALA A 475 -7.73 -12.72 16.51
CA ALA A 475 -6.92 -13.77 17.12
C ALA A 475 -6.17 -13.27 18.37
N ARG A 476 -5.70 -12.02 18.36
CA ARG A 476 -5.04 -11.38 19.50
C ARG A 476 -6.00 -11.07 20.65
N GLY A 477 -7.22 -10.65 20.33
CA GLY A 477 -8.28 -10.47 21.32
C GLY A 477 -8.61 -11.79 22.04
N GLU A 478 -8.76 -12.89 21.29
CA GLU A 478 -9.00 -14.23 21.84
C GLU A 478 -7.85 -14.70 22.75
N ALA A 479 -6.60 -14.47 22.33
CA ALA A 479 -5.44 -14.79 23.16
C ALA A 479 -5.40 -13.97 24.46
N SER A 480 -5.71 -12.68 24.38
CA SER A 480 -5.77 -11.78 25.55
C SER A 480 -6.89 -12.19 26.52
N GLU A 481 -8.03 -12.65 25.99
CA GLU A 481 -9.15 -13.16 26.79
C GLU A 481 -8.78 -14.45 27.54
N ALA A 482 -8.03 -15.35 26.89
CA ALA A 482 -7.51 -16.55 27.56
C ALA A 482 -6.58 -16.19 28.73
N HIS A 483 -5.74 -15.15 28.58
CA HIS A 483 -4.88 -14.67 29.68
C HIS A 483 -5.67 -14.11 30.87
N LEU A 484 -6.76 -13.38 30.61
CA LEU A 484 -7.68 -12.94 31.69
C LEU A 484 -8.31 -14.13 32.40
N GLN A 485 -8.83 -15.10 31.65
CA GLN A 485 -9.47 -16.29 32.23
C GLN A 485 -8.49 -17.08 33.11
N VAL A 486 -7.23 -17.23 32.69
CA VAL A 486 -6.18 -17.85 33.50
C VAL A 486 -5.97 -17.08 34.81
N THR A 487 -5.89 -15.76 34.75
CA THR A 487 -5.68 -14.90 35.92
C THR A 487 -6.86 -14.97 36.89
N ASP A 488 -8.09 -14.86 36.40
CA ASP A 488 -9.32 -14.93 37.19
C ASP A 488 -9.47 -16.29 37.89
N LEU A 489 -9.20 -17.38 37.17
CA LEU A 489 -9.26 -18.73 37.73
C LEU A 489 -8.17 -18.94 38.80
N GLN A 490 -6.97 -18.38 38.62
CA GLN A 490 -5.93 -18.43 39.67
C GLN A 490 -6.37 -17.70 40.94
N ASP A 491 -7.05 -16.57 40.83
CA ASP A 491 -7.57 -15.82 41.98
C ASP A 491 -8.75 -16.51 42.66
N ILE A 492 -9.67 -17.09 41.89
CA ILE A 492 -10.74 -17.95 42.40
C ILE A 492 -10.16 -19.17 43.14
N LEU A 493 -9.12 -19.78 42.58
CA LEU A 493 -8.42 -20.91 43.19
C LEU A 493 -7.81 -20.51 44.54
N ARG A 494 -7.13 -19.36 44.62
CA ARG A 494 -6.60 -18.80 45.89
C ARG A 494 -7.70 -18.50 46.89
N LEU A 495 -8.85 -17.97 46.44
CA LEU A 495 -10.02 -17.69 47.29
C LEU A 495 -10.59 -18.99 47.89
N HIS A 496 -10.79 -20.03 47.07
CA HIS A 496 -11.25 -21.34 47.54
C HIS A 496 -10.27 -21.97 48.53
N ALA A 497 -8.96 -21.86 48.28
CA ALA A 497 -7.94 -22.33 49.20
C ALA A 497 -7.97 -21.58 50.54
N GLY A 498 -8.15 -20.26 50.52
CA GLY A 498 -8.31 -19.44 51.73
C GLY A 498 -9.55 -19.80 52.56
N ALA A 499 -10.62 -20.28 51.91
CA ALA A 499 -11.84 -20.76 52.56
C ALA A 499 -11.78 -22.24 53.00
N GLY A 500 -10.71 -22.97 52.69
CA GLY A 500 -10.59 -24.41 52.96
C GLY A 500 -11.50 -25.29 52.10
N ALA A 501 -12.01 -24.78 50.97
CA ALA A 501 -12.89 -25.50 50.06
C ALA A 501 -12.09 -26.35 49.07
N TRP A 502 -11.37 -27.37 49.57
CA TRP A 502 -10.34 -28.08 48.80
C TRP A 502 -10.82 -28.80 47.54
N GLN A 503 -12.07 -29.29 47.52
CA GLN A 503 -12.61 -29.90 46.30
C GLN A 503 -12.81 -28.85 45.20
N ALA A 504 -13.33 -27.67 45.55
CA ALA A 504 -13.48 -26.56 44.60
C ALA A 504 -12.11 -26.08 44.06
N VAL A 505 -11.06 -26.13 44.88
CA VAL A 505 -9.68 -25.85 44.42
C VAL A 505 -9.24 -26.83 43.31
N LEU A 506 -9.53 -28.13 43.43
CA LEU A 506 -9.18 -29.12 42.40
C LEU A 506 -10.03 -29.00 41.14
N ASP A 507 -11.30 -28.63 41.30
CA ASP A 507 -12.21 -28.39 40.18
C ASP A 507 -11.73 -27.19 39.37
N THR A 508 -11.46 -26.05 40.03
CA THR A 508 -10.88 -24.84 39.38
C THR A 508 -9.50 -25.11 38.78
N ALA A 509 -8.63 -25.89 39.45
CA ALA A 509 -7.32 -26.25 38.90
C ALA A 509 -7.43 -27.12 37.64
N SER A 510 -8.47 -27.95 37.53
CA SER A 510 -8.72 -28.76 36.34
C SER A 510 -9.23 -27.90 35.17
N GLU A 511 -10.07 -26.90 35.45
CA GLU A 511 -10.49 -25.89 34.46
C GLU A 511 -9.28 -25.08 33.97
N LEU A 512 -8.42 -24.66 34.89
CA LEU A 512 -7.18 -23.93 34.57
C LEU A 512 -6.23 -24.77 33.71
N ALA A 513 -6.08 -26.07 34.00
CA ALA A 513 -5.26 -26.98 33.22
C ALA A 513 -5.76 -27.19 31.78
N ALA A 514 -7.06 -26.99 31.53
CA ALA A 514 -7.63 -27.05 30.19
C ALA A 514 -7.26 -25.83 29.33
N LEU A 515 -6.97 -24.68 29.96
CA LEU A 515 -6.55 -23.44 29.31
C LEU A 515 -5.02 -23.36 29.21
N ASP A 516 -4.32 -23.56 30.32
CA ASP A 516 -2.85 -23.58 30.39
C ASP A 516 -2.37 -24.58 31.46
N THR A 517 -1.86 -25.72 30.98
CA THR A 517 -1.31 -26.79 31.82
C THR A 517 -0.15 -26.34 32.73
N ALA A 518 0.64 -25.35 32.32
CA ALA A 518 1.78 -24.87 33.12
C ALA A 518 1.31 -23.95 34.26
N ALA A 519 0.15 -23.31 34.11
CA ALA A 519 -0.45 -22.42 35.10
C ALA A 519 -1.35 -23.15 36.12
N ALA A 520 -1.59 -24.46 35.96
CA ALA A 520 -2.61 -25.23 36.66
C ALA A 520 -2.40 -25.46 38.17
N ASP A 521 -1.18 -25.28 38.69
CA ASP A 521 -0.88 -25.42 40.13
C ASP A 521 -0.15 -24.18 40.67
N PRO A 522 -0.83 -23.02 40.71
CA PRO A 522 -0.23 -21.80 41.24
C PRO A 522 0.12 -22.01 42.72
N ASP A 523 1.36 -21.68 43.10
CA ASP A 523 1.85 -21.74 44.47
C ASP A 523 1.79 -23.15 45.13
N GLY A 524 1.58 -24.21 44.34
CA GLY A 524 1.39 -25.59 44.83
C GLY A 524 0.02 -25.84 45.49
N LEU A 525 -0.98 -24.98 45.25
CA LEU A 525 -2.30 -25.04 45.90
C LEU A 525 -3.14 -26.25 45.47
N ALA A 526 -3.08 -26.68 44.21
CA ALA A 526 -3.75 -27.89 43.76
C ALA A 526 -3.10 -29.13 44.39
N THR A 527 -1.77 -29.15 44.48
CA THR A 527 -1.04 -30.19 45.21
C THR A 527 -1.44 -30.23 46.68
N ARG A 528 -1.50 -29.07 47.35
CA ARG A 528 -1.97 -28.96 48.73
C ARG A 528 -3.41 -29.43 48.92
N ALA A 529 -4.32 -29.05 48.03
CA ALA A 529 -5.72 -29.45 48.10
C ALA A 529 -5.90 -30.97 48.01
N ARG A 530 -5.14 -31.65 47.15
CA ARG A 530 -5.11 -33.13 47.09
C ARG A 530 -4.72 -33.73 48.43
N LEU A 531 -3.69 -33.19 49.07
CA LEU A 531 -3.22 -33.66 50.37
C LEU A 531 -4.29 -33.45 51.46
N GLU A 532 -4.87 -32.26 51.57
CA GLU A 532 -5.90 -31.94 52.58
C GLU A 532 -7.14 -32.84 52.48
N ILE A 533 -7.58 -33.16 51.25
CA ILE A 533 -8.68 -34.12 51.02
C ILE A 533 -8.29 -35.52 51.47
N LEU A 534 -7.08 -35.98 51.12
CA LEU A 534 -6.59 -37.29 51.54
C LEU A 534 -6.46 -37.39 53.06
N TYR A 535 -6.02 -36.31 53.74
CA TYR A 535 -5.97 -36.26 55.20
C TYR A 535 -7.35 -36.35 55.83
N ALA A 536 -8.33 -35.60 55.32
CA ALA A 536 -9.70 -35.67 55.81
C ALA A 536 -10.29 -37.07 55.65
N ARG A 537 -10.00 -37.75 54.52
CA ARG A 537 -10.43 -39.13 54.25
C ARG A 537 -9.74 -40.14 55.17
N ALA A 538 -8.44 -40.01 55.39
CA ALA A 538 -7.69 -40.86 56.31
C ALA A 538 -8.28 -40.76 57.72
N ARG A 539 -8.47 -39.53 58.22
CA ARG A 539 -9.06 -39.26 59.53
C ARG A 539 -10.47 -39.82 59.68
N GLN A 540 -11.33 -39.65 58.68
CA GLN A 540 -12.68 -40.21 58.71
C GLN A 540 -12.65 -41.74 58.77
N ALA A 541 -11.75 -42.39 58.02
CA ALA A 541 -11.59 -43.83 58.00
C ALA A 541 -11.07 -44.38 59.34
N GLU A 542 -10.20 -43.63 60.03
CA GLU A 542 -9.78 -43.93 61.40
C GLU A 542 -10.96 -43.86 62.38
N GLU A 543 -11.75 -42.79 62.30
CA GLU A 543 -12.92 -42.56 63.15
C GLU A 543 -14.00 -43.65 62.96
N THR A 544 -14.13 -44.22 61.75
CA THR A 544 -15.07 -45.31 61.45
C THR A 544 -14.47 -46.72 61.61
N GLY A 545 -13.16 -46.84 61.82
CA GLY A 545 -12.44 -48.11 61.97
C GLY A 545 -12.13 -48.87 60.68
N ASP A 546 -12.24 -48.21 59.53
CA ASP A 546 -11.85 -48.75 58.21
C ASP A 546 -10.36 -48.51 57.95
N LEU A 547 -9.52 -49.35 58.56
CA LEU A 547 -8.07 -49.21 58.48
C LEU A 547 -7.50 -49.47 57.08
N ASP A 548 -8.19 -50.28 56.26
CA ASP A 548 -7.83 -50.51 54.85
C ASP A 548 -7.94 -49.21 54.05
N ALA A 549 -9.02 -48.46 54.24
CA ALA A 549 -9.20 -47.15 53.64
C ALA A 549 -8.19 -46.10 54.18
N ALA A 550 -7.88 -46.13 55.49
CA ALA A 550 -6.91 -45.22 56.10
C ALA A 550 -5.49 -45.45 55.57
N ALA A 551 -5.02 -46.70 55.54
CA ALA A 551 -3.71 -47.06 55.01
C ALA A 551 -3.59 -46.67 53.53
N HIS A 552 -4.64 -46.90 52.73
CA HIS A 552 -4.65 -46.51 51.32
C HIS A 552 -4.53 -44.98 51.13
N ALA A 553 -5.22 -44.18 51.94
CA ALA A 553 -5.13 -42.73 51.90
C ALA A 553 -3.73 -42.21 52.28
N TYR A 554 -3.10 -42.78 53.31
CA TYR A 554 -1.73 -42.43 53.71
C TYR A 554 -0.68 -42.77 52.65
N ALA A 555 -0.81 -43.92 51.98
CA ALA A 555 0.06 -44.27 50.87
C ALA A 555 -0.03 -43.23 49.73
N GLN A 556 -1.24 -42.75 49.41
CA GLN A 556 -1.43 -41.70 48.40
C GLN A 556 -0.82 -40.35 48.82
N ILE A 557 -0.93 -39.97 50.10
CA ILE A 557 -0.28 -38.78 50.66
C ILE A 557 1.23 -38.83 50.44
N LEU A 558 1.87 -39.95 50.81
CA LEU A 558 3.32 -40.13 50.70
C LEU A 558 3.82 -40.14 49.24
N THR A 559 2.96 -40.51 48.28
CA THR A 559 3.28 -40.37 46.86
C THR A 559 3.13 -38.94 46.34
N THR A 560 2.23 -38.14 46.91
CA THR A 560 1.93 -36.77 46.48
C THR A 560 2.86 -35.74 47.12
N ASP A 561 3.31 -35.96 48.36
CA ASP A 561 4.35 -35.16 49.04
C ASP A 561 5.38 -36.08 49.73
N PRO A 562 6.52 -36.35 49.08
CA PRO A 562 7.59 -37.18 49.65
C PRO A 562 8.30 -36.58 50.86
N GLY A 563 8.12 -35.28 51.13
CA GLY A 563 8.78 -34.55 52.22
C GLY A 563 8.01 -34.52 53.53
N PHE A 564 6.90 -35.27 53.64
CA PHE A 564 5.96 -35.17 54.76
C PHE A 564 6.65 -35.34 56.12
N ARG A 565 6.66 -34.23 56.88
CA ARG A 565 6.95 -34.18 58.31
C ARG A 565 5.85 -33.35 58.96
N ASP A 566 4.98 -34.04 59.71
CA ASP A 566 4.19 -33.51 60.82
C ASP A 566 2.79 -32.91 60.53
N ALA A 567 1.75 -33.74 60.71
CA ALA A 567 0.39 -33.32 61.08
C ALA A 567 -0.23 -34.14 62.24
N ALA A 568 0.41 -35.25 62.67
CA ALA A 568 -0.08 -36.10 63.75
C ALA A 568 0.19 -35.52 65.17
N VAL A 569 1.07 -34.53 65.34
CA VAL A 569 1.44 -34.01 66.68
C VAL A 569 0.48 -32.94 67.21
N ARG A 570 -0.40 -32.33 66.40
CA ARG A 570 -1.20 -31.17 66.87
C ARG A 570 -2.48 -31.49 67.65
N HIS A 571 -2.99 -32.73 67.68
CA HIS A 571 -4.26 -33.03 68.35
C HIS A 571 -4.18 -33.88 69.63
N ASN A 572 -2.99 -34.38 70.02
CA ASN A 572 -2.86 -35.14 71.27
C ASN A 572 -2.60 -34.29 72.53
N THR A 573 -2.75 -32.96 72.44
CA THR A 573 -2.67 -32.04 73.60
C THR A 573 -3.97 -31.26 73.86
N GLY A 574 -5.10 -31.68 73.27
CA GLY A 574 -6.39 -31.00 73.37
C GLY A 574 -7.54 -31.86 73.92
N GLY A 575 -7.28 -32.69 74.94
CA GLY A 575 -8.31 -33.46 75.62
C GLY A 575 -9.13 -32.60 76.60
N SER A 576 -10.34 -32.22 76.19
CA SER A 576 -11.44 -31.95 77.13
C SER A 576 -11.80 -33.27 77.81
N THR A 577 -11.41 -33.41 79.07
CA THR A 577 -11.75 -34.53 79.94
C THR A 577 -13.25 -34.57 80.24
N THR A 578 -13.97 -35.59 79.75
CA THR A 578 -15.03 -36.28 80.51
C THR A 578 -15.48 -37.56 79.78
N GLY A 579 -15.26 -38.74 80.38
CA GLY A 579 -16.11 -39.93 80.21
C GLY A 579 -15.42 -41.25 79.81
N ALA A 580 -15.54 -42.25 80.68
CA ALA A 580 -15.31 -43.71 80.50
C ALA A 580 -13.84 -44.19 80.40
N SER A 581 -13.24 -44.71 81.48
CA SER A 581 -13.34 -46.07 82.07
C SER A 581 -12.39 -47.12 81.44
N SER A 582 -11.27 -47.33 82.13
CA SER A 582 -10.47 -48.56 82.29
C SER A 582 -10.45 -49.62 81.18
N ILE A 583 -9.33 -49.69 80.45
CA ILE A 583 -8.65 -50.94 80.10
C ILE A 583 -7.13 -50.70 80.26
N GLN A 584 -6.44 -51.70 80.78
CA GLN A 584 -5.10 -51.67 81.39
C GLN A 584 -3.95 -51.18 80.49
N ASP A 585 -3.06 -50.42 81.13
CA ASP A 585 -1.77 -49.91 80.67
C ASP A 585 -0.82 -51.00 80.09
N ARG A 586 -0.38 -50.81 78.85
CA ARG A 586 1.05 -50.87 78.49
C ARG A 586 1.37 -49.58 77.71
N PRO A 587 2.29 -48.72 78.17
CA PRO A 587 2.64 -47.51 77.43
C PRO A 587 3.45 -47.90 76.19
N VAL A 588 2.93 -47.59 75.01
CA VAL A 588 3.73 -47.54 73.77
C VAL A 588 4.39 -46.15 73.75
N ASP A 589 5.71 -46.13 73.87
CA ASP A 589 6.51 -44.90 73.78
C ASP A 589 6.59 -44.43 72.32
N LEU A 590 5.89 -43.33 72.02
CA LEU A 590 5.90 -42.66 70.71
C LEU A 590 6.64 -41.32 70.79
N SER A 591 7.78 -41.28 71.49
CA SER A 591 8.65 -40.11 71.51
C SER A 591 9.25 -39.81 70.12
N PRO A 592 9.17 -38.58 69.59
CA PRO A 592 9.84 -38.21 68.34
C PRO A 592 11.36 -38.18 68.55
N PHE A 593 12.09 -39.07 67.89
CA PHE A 593 13.55 -39.01 67.83
C PHE A 593 13.97 -37.85 66.92
N ARG A 594 14.59 -36.80 67.49
CA ARG A 594 15.27 -35.74 66.74
C ARG A 594 16.79 -35.99 66.73
N ALA A 595 17.29 -36.23 65.52
CA ALA A 595 18.61 -35.97 64.94
C ALA A 595 19.88 -36.11 65.82
N ALA A 596 20.71 -37.10 65.47
CA ALA A 596 22.15 -36.89 65.32
C ALA A 596 22.64 -37.72 64.13
N ASP A 597 23.44 -37.09 63.28
CA ASP A 597 24.03 -37.65 62.07
C ASP A 597 24.75 -38.99 62.31
N HIS A 598 24.61 -39.89 61.34
CA HIS A 598 25.27 -41.20 61.23
C HIS A 598 24.87 -42.29 62.23
N LEU A 599 23.82 -43.06 61.94
CA LEU A 599 23.74 -44.45 62.39
C LEU A 599 23.08 -45.37 61.34
N SER A 600 23.81 -46.43 61.02
CA SER A 600 23.42 -47.69 60.36
C SER A 600 22.11 -48.30 60.90
N PRO A 601 21.47 -49.24 60.18
CA PRO A 601 20.21 -49.88 60.60
C PRO A 601 20.28 -50.34 62.06
N ILE A 602 19.23 -50.06 62.83
CA ILE A 602 19.14 -50.35 64.27
C ILE A 602 19.28 -51.86 64.49
N SER A 603 20.52 -52.30 64.72
CA SER A 603 20.85 -53.59 65.32
C SER A 603 21.29 -53.29 66.75
N GLY A 604 20.35 -53.25 67.71
CA GLY A 604 20.81 -52.98 69.09
C GLY A 604 19.82 -52.81 70.24
N THR A 605 18.52 -52.64 70.02
CA THR A 605 17.53 -52.61 71.11
C THR A 605 16.54 -53.74 70.91
N SER A 606 16.75 -54.85 71.64
CA SER A 606 15.76 -55.91 71.72
C SER A 606 14.48 -55.33 72.31
N PRO A 607 13.32 -55.46 71.65
CA PRO A 607 12.06 -55.04 72.24
C PRO A 607 11.83 -55.77 73.57
N ALA A 608 11.09 -55.15 74.49
CA ALA A 608 10.70 -55.82 75.73
C ALA A 608 10.04 -57.18 75.40
N PRO A 609 10.25 -58.24 76.20
CA PRO A 609 9.68 -59.54 75.90
C PRO A 609 8.16 -59.44 75.76
N GLY A 610 7.65 -59.86 74.60
CA GLY A 610 6.24 -59.73 74.22
C GLY A 610 5.86 -58.36 73.60
N THR A 611 6.81 -57.65 72.99
CA THR A 611 6.55 -56.47 72.17
C THR A 611 7.03 -56.74 70.74
N GLU A 612 6.11 -56.72 69.79
CA GLU A 612 6.42 -56.92 68.37
C GLU A 612 6.79 -55.57 67.74
N VAL A 613 7.87 -55.55 66.96
CA VAL A 613 8.34 -54.33 66.28
C VAL A 613 7.78 -54.36 64.87
N LEU A 614 6.84 -53.45 64.61
CA LEU A 614 6.21 -53.29 63.32
C LEU A 614 7.16 -52.52 62.39
N LEU A 615 7.75 -53.24 61.43
CA LEU A 615 8.85 -52.71 60.62
C LEU A 615 8.37 -52.31 59.22
N HIS A 616 8.70 -51.07 58.86
CA HIS A 616 8.84 -50.62 57.49
C HIS A 616 10.33 -50.76 57.08
N PRO A 617 10.67 -51.60 56.09
CA PRO A 617 12.06 -51.99 55.82
C PRO A 617 12.99 -50.83 55.47
N ASP A 618 12.46 -49.77 54.84
CA ASP A 618 13.28 -48.75 54.16
C ASP A 618 12.85 -47.31 54.47
N GLY A 619 12.26 -47.03 55.64
CA GLY A 619 11.80 -45.67 55.97
C GLY A 619 11.26 -45.46 57.38
N TYR A 620 11.21 -44.19 57.82
CA TYR A 620 10.58 -43.81 59.09
C TYR A 620 9.05 -43.88 59.01
N VAL A 621 8.41 -44.35 60.09
CA VAL A 621 6.95 -44.30 60.22
C VAL A 621 6.54 -42.89 60.63
N TYR A 622 5.64 -42.27 59.85
CA TYR A 622 5.19 -40.89 60.06
C TYR A 622 3.72 -40.77 60.46
N ALA A 623 2.92 -41.82 60.28
CA ALA A 623 1.51 -41.87 60.67
C ALA A 623 1.14 -43.21 61.30
N VAL A 624 0.32 -43.19 62.36
CA VAL A 624 -0.13 -44.36 63.10
C VAL A 624 -1.59 -44.15 63.54
N ALA A 625 -2.46 -45.14 63.31
CA ALA A 625 -3.85 -45.10 63.73
C ALA A 625 -4.38 -46.45 64.22
N PHE A 626 -5.08 -46.46 65.35
CA PHE A 626 -5.71 -47.65 65.91
C PHE A 626 -7.16 -47.77 65.45
N SER A 627 -7.65 -48.99 65.26
CA SER A 627 -9.08 -49.23 65.11
C SER A 627 -9.84 -48.84 66.40
N PRO A 628 -11.12 -48.43 66.33
CA PRO A 628 -11.92 -48.04 67.50
C PRO A 628 -12.05 -49.11 68.58
N ASP A 629 -11.94 -50.39 68.20
CA ASP A 629 -11.93 -51.55 69.09
C ASP A 629 -10.51 -51.95 69.57
N GLY A 630 -9.47 -51.23 69.13
CA GLY A 630 -8.07 -51.42 69.50
C GLY A 630 -7.41 -52.69 68.97
N THR A 631 -8.10 -53.46 68.12
CA THR A 631 -7.66 -54.77 67.63
C THR A 631 -6.73 -54.70 66.43
N ARG A 632 -6.67 -53.57 65.73
CA ARG A 632 -5.85 -53.38 64.55
C ARG A 632 -5.17 -52.01 64.53
N LEU A 633 -4.04 -51.92 63.84
CA LEU A 633 -3.22 -50.73 63.72
C LEU A 633 -2.86 -50.49 62.25
N ALA A 634 -3.05 -49.28 61.74
CA ALA A 634 -2.53 -48.85 60.44
C ALA A 634 -1.29 -47.97 60.63
N THR A 635 -0.26 -48.15 59.80
CA THR A 635 0.96 -47.32 59.77
C THR A 635 1.27 -46.83 58.37
N GLY A 636 1.76 -45.60 58.25
CA GLY A 636 2.27 -45.01 56.99
C GLY A 636 3.72 -44.56 57.14
N SER A 637 4.58 -44.85 56.15
CA SER A 637 6.04 -44.72 56.25
C SER A 637 6.70 -44.03 55.06
N GLU A 638 7.86 -43.41 55.30
CA GLU A 638 8.76 -42.79 54.31
C GLU A 638 9.13 -43.72 53.14
N ASP A 639 9.10 -45.04 53.36
CA ASP A 639 9.30 -46.06 52.33
C ASP A 639 8.18 -46.10 51.27
N ARG A 640 7.22 -45.16 51.34
CA ARG A 640 6.05 -45.02 50.46
C ARG A 640 5.07 -46.19 50.56
N THR A 641 5.12 -46.94 51.66
CA THR A 641 4.16 -48.01 51.94
C THR A 641 3.31 -47.69 53.17
N ALA A 642 2.07 -48.18 53.16
CA ALA A 642 1.22 -48.24 54.33
C ALA A 642 0.89 -49.70 54.64
N ARG A 643 0.81 -50.05 55.92
CA ARG A 643 0.60 -51.43 56.40
C ARG A 643 -0.45 -51.46 57.48
N ILE A 644 -1.17 -52.58 57.56
CA ILE A 644 -2.15 -52.85 58.62
C ILE A 644 -1.68 -54.07 59.38
N TRP A 645 -1.76 -53.94 60.69
CA TRP A 645 -1.24 -54.87 61.67
C TRP A 645 -2.39 -55.26 62.60
N ASP A 646 -2.41 -56.51 63.03
CA ASP A 646 -3.32 -56.96 64.08
C ASP A 646 -2.63 -56.76 65.43
N THR A 647 -3.24 -56.01 66.35
CA THR A 647 -2.59 -55.64 67.62
C THR A 647 -2.38 -56.83 68.55
N SER A 648 -3.08 -57.95 68.30
CA SER A 648 -2.95 -59.18 69.08
C SER A 648 -1.84 -60.10 68.56
N THR A 649 -1.50 -60.02 67.28
CA THR A 649 -0.48 -60.89 66.67
C THR A 649 0.76 -60.17 66.20
N GLY A 650 0.75 -58.82 66.18
CA GLY A 650 1.76 -58.02 65.50
C GLY A 650 1.53 -57.99 64.00
#